data_AF-A0A416CXT3-F1
#
_entry.id   AF-A0A416CXT3-F1
#
_cell.length_a   1.000
_cell.length_b   1.000
_cell.length_c   1.000
_cell.angle_alpha   90.00
_cell.angle_beta   90.00
_cell.angle_gamma   90.00
#
_symmetry.space_group_name_H-M   'P 1'
#
loop_
_entity.id
_entity.type
_entity.pdbx_description
1 polymer ?
#
loop_
_entity_poly.entity_id
_entity_poly.type
_entity_poly.pdbx_seq_one_letter_code
_entity_poly.pdbx_strand_id
1 'polypeptide(L)'
;MNMKKMVSCLVAGSMLTMAVSAFAQIPETQVSTIDNAAVVAFNGVNAHQSMNIEGDVYAGGQVKFDNAGENYLDGDIISSQEVSYQDEYSAILKDTNRKGVDKVEENMSKYLDAYYPDTYLTDDSVKPETPAYEDVEYTSTQGWVGVNAWSYPSLPTDENGYPYYTISENTSFDGLSVQGGKVVIDTTNGPVYVKVNQLSFSTSNDKKGYIEVVGDNPAYLISQAPGEAMVNVVDTGDGTFDFGTGDLKWIIVPSQWGDSWVSIGSTSANSMICADIYYDGEPQNLSFNAPTKGDIVLGSAPVSFGNTFTLEGDIYSYGTSKFDFDGKITGDIVTKAETVRFANSGQYADERVTGNVNAINATSYEVSCHMVGNTVTSAETFNIYGGGTNIEGTVYAPKADVKIGTTSGNGINRGQLICNSLDIYGEGAVIWGHAGNTTPDVTPVPSEEPTPEPTEEPTPAPTVTPGEEVELQGLGYAYIFGYEPAIQRVDVTDEEGNVVGGKWVAEVKMAPDDAVTREQVAAMITRMVDQKYGTTDTVYPVTDNIAKHEGTWYVRGLAYLAQKGAFDGVDSVEIGAVTRGEVAKLLAYGLGLTKTGETEFTDIADSQYKSYIETVVDYGYMSGTSDTTFEPDRVMTRAEFCQMFNNVIGRTDMGLVAQDGTTVTPELYSIVDIDGHWAEDAMLKATSAYDDNGLIDTETRIANIRNVLDKYDSQTWY
;
A
#
# COMPACT_ATOMS: atom_id res chain seq x y z
N MET A 1 73.92 16.21 -0.47
CA MET A 1 73.81 14.81 -0.93
C MET A 1 72.35 14.63 -1.35
N ASN A 2 72.10 14.28 -2.61
CA ASN A 2 70.82 14.22 -3.34
C ASN A 2 69.85 15.43 -3.17
N MET A 3 69.69 16.36 -4.13
CA MET A 3 69.17 16.21 -5.51
C MET A 3 67.71 15.73 -5.54
N LYS A 4 66.76 16.39 -6.21
CA LYS A 4 66.74 17.57 -7.14
C LYS A 4 65.37 18.28 -6.92
N LYS A 5 65.23 19.62 -6.95
CA LYS A 5 65.29 20.55 -8.10
C LYS A 5 64.35 20.13 -9.25
N MET A 6 63.57 20.97 -9.93
CA MET A 6 63.26 22.42 -9.97
C MET A 6 61.94 22.52 -10.80
N VAL A 7 61.11 23.56 -10.81
CA VAL A 7 61.24 24.97 -11.31
C VAL A 7 59.93 25.70 -10.88
N SER A 8 59.72 27.03 -10.79
CA SER A 8 60.44 28.25 -10.34
C SER A 8 59.46 29.44 -10.50
N CYS A 9 59.81 30.63 -9.99
CA CYS A 9 59.22 31.96 -10.38
C CYS A 9 57.74 32.20 -9.99
N LEU A 10 57.36 32.93 -8.92
CA LEU A 10 57.99 33.95 -8.06
C LEU A 10 57.90 35.43 -8.55
N VAL A 11 57.32 36.29 -7.68
CA VAL A 11 57.41 37.77 -7.53
C VAL A 11 56.45 38.72 -8.30
N ALA A 12 55.31 38.99 -7.65
CA ALA A 12 54.76 40.28 -7.17
C ALA A 12 54.65 41.57 -8.04
N GLY A 13 53.49 42.26 -7.93
CA GLY A 13 53.23 43.62 -8.44
C GLY A 13 51.87 44.27 -8.07
N SER A 14 51.69 44.68 -6.80
CA SER A 14 50.84 45.81 -6.28
C SER A 14 49.34 46.05 -6.65
N MET A 15 48.49 45.94 -5.60
CA MET A 15 47.45 46.91 -5.09
C MET A 15 46.10 47.23 -5.81
N LEU A 16 44.99 46.95 -5.07
CA LEU A 16 43.80 47.81 -4.70
C LEU A 16 43.04 48.63 -5.80
N THR A 17 41.68 48.74 -5.87
CA THR A 17 40.54 48.37 -4.98
C THR A 17 39.18 48.44 -5.74
N MET A 18 38.12 47.79 -5.20
CA MET A 18 36.65 47.95 -5.52
C MET A 18 36.17 47.41 -6.90
N ALA A 19 34.99 46.78 -7.06
CA ALA A 19 33.83 46.48 -6.18
C ALA A 19 33.23 45.07 -6.49
N VAL A 20 32.68 44.31 -5.53
CA VAL A 20 31.21 44.03 -5.30
C VAL A 20 30.50 43.51 -6.57
N SER A 21 29.82 42.36 -6.66
CA SER A 21 29.13 41.41 -5.73
C SER A 21 28.95 40.05 -6.46
N ALA A 22 28.60 38.90 -5.88
CA ALA A 22 28.51 38.39 -4.51
C ALA A 22 28.72 36.86 -4.56
N PHE A 23 28.88 36.19 -3.41
CA PHE A 23 28.68 34.74 -3.34
C PHE A 23 27.23 34.42 -3.74
N ALA A 24 27.05 33.52 -4.71
CA ALA A 24 25.88 32.64 -4.72
C ALA A 24 26.30 31.39 -3.95
N GLN A 25 25.98 31.33 -2.66
CA GLN A 25 25.82 30.03 -2.01
C GLN A 25 24.75 29.26 -2.79
N ILE A 26 24.96 27.96 -2.97
CA ILE A 26 23.93 27.05 -3.47
C ILE A 26 22.74 27.17 -2.52
N PRO A 27 21.53 27.55 -2.97
CA PRO A 27 20.36 27.49 -2.11
C PRO A 27 20.07 26.02 -1.80
N GLU A 28 20.13 25.62 -0.53
CA GLU A 28 19.91 24.23 -0.09
C GLU A 28 18.44 23.77 -0.21
N THR A 29 17.55 24.67 -0.61
CA THR A 29 16.12 24.40 -0.80
C THR A 29 15.83 23.95 -2.23
N GLN A 30 15.79 22.63 -2.45
CA GLN A 30 14.90 21.87 -3.39
C GLN A 30 15.31 20.38 -3.39
N VAL A 31 14.95 19.63 -2.34
CA VAL A 31 14.92 18.15 -2.34
C VAL A 31 13.50 17.70 -2.74
N SER A 32 12.99 18.28 -3.83
CA SER A 32 11.69 17.89 -4.39
C SER A 32 11.88 16.73 -5.35
N THR A 33 11.13 15.64 -5.12
CA THR A 33 10.99 14.42 -5.95
C THR A 33 12.25 13.54 -6.08
N ILE A 34 12.46 12.68 -5.08
CA ILE A 34 13.21 11.41 -5.25
C ILE A 34 12.33 10.38 -6.00
N ASP A 35 11.03 10.63 -6.14
CA ASP A 35 9.98 9.79 -6.73
C ASP A 35 10.21 9.35 -8.20
N ASN A 36 11.29 9.82 -8.83
CA ASN A 36 11.73 9.45 -10.17
C ASN A 36 13.11 8.77 -10.22
N ALA A 37 13.70 8.41 -9.07
CA ALA A 37 14.93 7.65 -8.99
C ALA A 37 14.75 6.24 -9.56
N ALA A 38 15.73 5.75 -10.33
CA ALA A 38 15.82 4.33 -10.67
C ALA A 38 16.36 3.52 -9.48
N VAL A 39 17.35 4.07 -8.77
CA VAL A 39 18.03 3.41 -7.64
C VAL A 39 18.17 4.36 -6.46
N VAL A 40 17.78 3.86 -5.27
CA VAL A 40 18.12 4.43 -3.97
C VAL A 40 18.90 3.36 -3.18
N ALA A 41 20.17 3.65 -2.87
CA ALA A 41 21.09 2.72 -2.20
C ALA A 41 21.70 3.32 -0.93
N PHE A 42 21.51 2.70 0.25
CA PHE A 42 21.94 3.27 1.53
C PHE A 42 23.47 3.29 1.75
N ASN A 43 24.23 2.33 1.21
CA ASN A 43 25.68 2.20 1.40
C ASN A 43 26.53 2.43 0.13
N GLY A 44 25.97 2.25 -1.08
CA GLY A 44 26.70 2.44 -2.33
C GLY A 44 26.25 1.54 -3.48
N VAL A 45 26.80 1.80 -4.67
CA VAL A 45 26.48 1.11 -5.93
C VAL A 45 27.77 0.74 -6.66
N ASN A 46 27.96 -0.53 -7.01
CA ASN A 46 29.14 -1.01 -7.74
C ASN A 46 28.74 -1.66 -9.08
N ALA A 47 29.33 -1.20 -10.19
CA ALA A 47 29.35 -1.88 -11.48
C ALA A 47 30.65 -2.67 -11.62
N HIS A 48 30.57 -3.89 -12.18
CA HIS A 48 31.77 -4.71 -12.39
C HIS A 48 32.07 -5.11 -13.84
N GLN A 49 31.09 -5.21 -14.74
CA GLN A 49 31.33 -5.71 -16.11
C GLN A 49 30.54 -4.98 -17.20
N SER A 50 29.26 -4.69 -17.00
CA SER A 50 28.47 -3.71 -17.76
C SER A 50 27.21 -3.38 -16.96
N MET A 51 27.00 -2.11 -16.64
CA MET A 51 25.78 -1.60 -16.00
C MET A 51 24.90 -0.92 -17.05
N ASN A 52 23.59 -1.14 -17.00
CA ASN A 52 22.62 -0.21 -17.58
C ASN A 52 21.71 0.33 -16.47
N ILE A 53 21.71 1.64 -16.22
CA ILE A 53 20.69 2.32 -15.41
C ILE A 53 20.00 3.40 -16.25
N GLU A 54 18.68 3.31 -16.38
CA GLU A 54 17.83 4.35 -16.98
C GLU A 54 17.07 5.02 -15.83
N GLY A 55 17.26 6.33 -15.60
CA GLY A 55 16.77 7.09 -14.44
C GLY A 55 17.85 7.49 -13.42
N ASP A 56 17.48 8.29 -12.42
CA ASP A 56 18.44 8.90 -11.46
C ASP A 56 18.94 7.90 -10.39
N VAL A 57 20.16 8.13 -9.88
CA VAL A 57 20.82 7.28 -8.87
C VAL A 57 21.16 8.08 -7.62
N TYR A 58 20.65 7.63 -6.47
CA TYR A 58 20.93 8.19 -5.14
C TYR A 58 21.71 7.17 -4.30
N ALA A 59 22.88 7.55 -3.79
CA ALA A 59 23.78 6.65 -3.06
C ALA A 59 24.30 7.26 -1.75
N GLY A 60 24.00 6.59 -0.62
CA GLY A 60 24.52 6.92 0.71
C GLY A 60 26.00 6.60 0.92
N GLY A 61 26.67 6.03 -0.08
CA GLY A 61 28.13 5.89 -0.15
C GLY A 61 28.61 5.81 -1.60
N GLN A 62 29.83 5.30 -1.81
CA GLN A 62 30.51 5.38 -3.11
C GLN A 62 29.73 4.72 -4.25
N VAL A 63 29.71 5.40 -5.40
CA VAL A 63 29.35 4.80 -6.70
C VAL A 63 30.66 4.42 -7.41
N LYS A 64 30.77 3.16 -7.85
CA LYS A 64 32.00 2.61 -8.46
C LYS A 64 31.72 1.97 -9.80
N PHE A 65 32.59 2.24 -10.76
CA PHE A 65 32.63 1.58 -12.05
C PHE A 65 33.96 0.81 -12.18
N ASP A 66 33.97 -0.44 -11.71
CA ASP A 66 35.05 -1.39 -12.00
C ASP A 66 34.95 -1.81 -13.48
N ASN A 67 36.10 -1.93 -14.13
CA ASN A 67 36.19 -1.82 -15.58
C ASN A 67 36.30 -3.17 -16.29
N ALA A 68 35.33 -3.48 -17.16
CA ALA A 68 35.47 -4.50 -18.20
C ALA A 68 34.59 -4.34 -19.47
N GLY A 69 33.59 -3.43 -19.50
CA GLY A 69 32.63 -3.30 -20.61
C GLY A 69 31.92 -1.95 -20.70
N GLU A 70 30.98 -1.83 -21.65
CA GLU A 70 30.23 -0.58 -21.88
C GLU A 70 29.17 -0.40 -20.77
N ASN A 71 29.32 0.65 -19.96
CA ASN A 71 28.30 1.07 -18.99
C ASN A 71 27.41 2.16 -19.62
N TYR A 72 26.12 2.10 -19.35
CA TYR A 72 25.11 3.10 -19.74
C TYR A 72 24.42 3.65 -18.49
N LEU A 73 24.27 4.97 -18.46
CA LEU A 73 23.49 5.70 -17.47
C LEU A 73 22.73 6.82 -18.18
N ASP A 74 21.42 6.92 -17.94
CA ASP A 74 20.56 8.01 -18.41
C ASP A 74 19.81 8.66 -17.24
N GLY A 75 20.56 9.43 -16.43
CA GLY A 75 20.09 10.12 -15.22
C GLY A 75 21.22 10.90 -14.51
N ASP A 76 20.89 11.58 -13.42
CA ASP A 76 21.85 12.23 -12.51
C ASP A 76 22.40 11.22 -11.48
N ILE A 77 23.66 11.38 -11.04
CA ILE A 77 24.24 10.67 -9.89
C ILE A 77 24.40 11.62 -8.72
N ILE A 78 23.75 11.30 -7.59
CA ILE A 78 23.83 12.04 -6.35
C ILE A 78 24.38 11.08 -5.27
N SER A 79 25.59 11.35 -4.77
CA SER A 79 26.33 10.45 -3.86
C SER A 79 26.85 11.18 -2.62
N SER A 80 26.93 10.50 -1.48
CA SER A 80 27.57 11.06 -0.25
C SER A 80 29.10 11.06 -0.33
N GLN A 81 29.68 10.31 -1.26
CA GLN A 81 31.11 10.12 -1.46
C GLN A 81 31.49 10.27 -2.94
N GLU A 82 32.78 10.39 -3.25
CA GLU A 82 33.25 10.50 -4.63
C GLU A 82 32.82 9.31 -5.50
N VAL A 83 32.28 9.60 -6.68
CA VAL A 83 32.07 8.64 -7.76
C VAL A 83 33.43 8.26 -8.33
N SER A 84 33.68 6.95 -8.52
CA SER A 84 35.01 6.45 -8.92
C SER A 84 34.96 5.57 -10.17
N TYR A 85 35.93 5.79 -11.07
CA TYR A 85 36.05 5.14 -12.36
C TYR A 85 37.44 4.50 -12.47
N GLN A 86 37.52 3.25 -12.96
CA GLN A 86 38.79 2.51 -12.95
C GLN A 86 39.75 2.88 -14.11
N ASP A 87 39.25 3.44 -15.22
CA ASP A 87 40.09 3.99 -16.30
C ASP A 87 39.39 5.12 -17.10
N GLU A 88 40.11 5.70 -18.08
CA GLU A 88 39.61 6.79 -18.93
C GLU A 88 38.66 6.33 -20.06
N TYR A 89 38.35 5.03 -20.18
CA TYR A 89 37.56 4.43 -21.27
C TYR A 89 36.27 3.71 -20.81
N SER A 90 36.14 3.37 -19.52
CA SER A 90 34.97 2.72 -18.90
C SER A 90 33.71 3.60 -18.88
N ALA A 91 33.84 4.86 -19.28
CA ALA A 91 32.77 5.82 -19.50
C ALA A 91 32.60 6.13 -21.00
N ILE A 92 32.10 5.17 -21.80
CA ILE A 92 31.44 5.49 -23.08
C ILE A 92 30.02 6.03 -22.80
N LEU A 93 29.97 7.10 -22.00
CA LEU A 93 28.81 7.97 -21.86
C LEU A 93 28.61 8.64 -23.22
N LYS A 94 27.60 8.22 -24.00
CA LYS A 94 27.39 8.69 -25.37
C LYS A 94 26.87 10.13 -25.40
N ASP A 95 27.84 11.04 -25.35
CA ASP A 95 27.80 12.48 -25.53
C ASP A 95 26.79 12.92 -26.62
N THR A 96 25.57 13.21 -26.19
CA THR A 96 24.57 13.93 -27.00
C THR A 96 23.90 15.07 -26.22
N ASN A 97 23.82 14.96 -24.89
CA ASN A 97 23.56 16.08 -23.97
C ASN A 97 24.21 15.76 -22.61
N ARG A 98 25.17 16.56 -22.17
CA ARG A 98 25.73 16.45 -20.82
C ARG A 98 24.70 16.95 -19.80
N LYS A 99 23.92 16.04 -19.22
CA LYS A 99 22.99 16.33 -18.11
C LYS A 99 23.42 15.73 -16.78
N GLY A 100 23.87 14.47 -16.76
CA GLY A 100 24.44 13.84 -15.57
C GLY A 100 25.57 14.68 -14.96
N VAL A 101 25.29 15.32 -13.84
CA VAL A 101 26.29 16.00 -13.00
C VAL A 101 26.53 15.13 -11.79
N ASP A 102 27.73 14.54 -11.67
CA ASP A 102 28.17 13.88 -10.45
C ASP A 102 28.18 14.91 -9.30
N LYS A 103 27.20 14.81 -8.40
CA LYS A 103 27.09 15.68 -7.22
C LYS A 103 27.48 14.90 -5.98
N VAL A 104 28.49 15.40 -5.28
CA VAL A 104 28.81 14.96 -3.91
C VAL A 104 28.09 15.90 -2.95
N GLU A 105 27.08 15.41 -2.24
CA GLU A 105 26.35 16.19 -1.23
C GLU A 105 26.72 15.77 0.20
N GLU A 106 27.02 16.76 1.05
CA GLU A 106 27.57 16.56 2.40
C GLU A 106 26.56 15.92 3.38
N ASN A 107 25.26 16.03 3.10
CA ASN A 107 24.17 15.44 3.88
C ASN A 107 23.22 14.62 2.99
N MET A 108 23.61 13.38 2.67
CA MET A 108 22.76 12.43 1.94
C MET A 108 21.59 11.90 2.78
N SER A 109 21.67 11.95 4.12
CA SER A 109 20.65 11.41 5.03
C SER A 109 19.24 11.90 4.68
N LYS A 110 19.09 13.20 4.35
CA LYS A 110 17.81 13.81 3.95
C LYS A 110 17.11 13.13 2.76
N TYR A 111 17.85 12.44 1.88
CA TYR A 111 17.29 11.66 0.78
C TYR A 111 17.01 10.20 1.17
N LEU A 112 17.77 9.65 2.11
CA LEU A 112 17.69 8.27 2.55
C LEU A 112 16.58 8.07 3.59
N ASP A 113 16.46 8.99 4.55
CA ASP A 113 15.47 8.95 5.63
C ASP A 113 14.03 9.03 5.08
N ALA A 114 13.84 9.66 3.91
CA ALA A 114 12.55 9.69 3.19
C ALA A 114 12.16 8.34 2.54
N TYR A 115 13.12 7.43 2.34
CA TYR A 115 12.97 6.14 1.67
C TYR A 115 13.26 4.94 2.59
N TYR A 116 13.38 5.16 3.90
CA TYR A 116 13.51 4.12 4.92
C TYR A 116 12.27 4.02 5.87
N PRO A 117 11.04 3.86 5.37
CA PRO A 117 9.94 3.41 6.22
C PRO A 117 10.12 1.92 6.60
N ASP A 118 10.44 1.66 7.88
CA ASP A 118 10.33 0.31 8.46
C ASP A 118 8.88 -0.24 8.38
N THR A 119 7.88 0.62 8.12
CA THR A 119 6.44 0.28 8.04
C THR A 119 6.02 -0.54 6.80
N TYR A 120 6.84 -0.69 5.76
CA TYR A 120 6.49 -1.62 4.67
C TYR A 120 6.73 -3.10 5.05
N LEU A 121 7.51 -3.37 6.10
CA LEU A 121 7.87 -4.73 6.52
C LEU A 121 6.97 -5.28 7.65
N THR A 122 5.80 -4.67 7.87
CA THR A 122 5.01 -4.88 9.11
C THR A 122 3.59 -5.40 8.93
N ASP A 123 3.12 -5.71 7.71
CA ASP A 123 1.83 -6.42 7.55
C ASP A 123 2.01 -7.89 7.97
N ASP A 124 1.80 -8.12 9.26
CA ASP A 124 1.88 -9.41 9.89
C ASP A 124 0.52 -10.12 9.95
N SER A 125 -0.52 -9.50 9.38
CA SER A 125 -1.89 -9.54 9.91
C SER A 125 -2.91 -10.26 9.02
N VAL A 126 -2.73 -10.31 7.70
CA VAL A 126 -3.68 -10.98 6.79
C VAL A 126 -3.37 -12.47 6.64
N LYS A 127 -3.38 -13.23 7.74
CA LYS A 127 -3.62 -14.69 7.66
C LYS A 127 -5.12 -14.89 7.58
N PRO A 128 -5.69 -15.42 6.48
CA PRO A 128 -7.09 -15.83 6.47
C PRO A 128 -7.30 -16.88 7.57
N GLU A 129 -8.26 -16.66 8.47
CA GLU A 129 -8.51 -17.57 9.59
C GLU A 129 -8.77 -18.99 9.06
N THR A 130 -8.01 -19.98 9.56
CA THR A 130 -8.26 -21.39 9.23
C THR A 130 -9.66 -21.74 9.75
N PRO A 131 -10.60 -22.22 8.90
CA PRO A 131 -11.95 -22.52 9.34
C PRO A 131 -11.97 -23.61 10.42
N ALA A 132 -12.65 -23.36 11.54
CA ALA A 132 -12.74 -24.31 12.65
C ALA A 132 -13.47 -25.60 12.21
N TYR A 133 -12.82 -26.75 12.40
CA TYR A 133 -13.33 -28.06 11.95
C TYR A 133 -13.34 -29.16 13.03
N GLU A 134 -12.61 -28.98 14.15
CA GLU A 134 -12.59 -29.97 15.25
C GLU A 134 -13.85 -29.91 16.11
N ASP A 135 -14.48 -28.74 16.23
CA ASP A 135 -15.71 -28.51 17.00
C ASP A 135 -17.00 -28.99 16.29
N VAL A 136 -16.89 -29.54 15.09
CA VAL A 136 -18.03 -29.93 14.25
C VAL A 136 -18.50 -31.35 14.57
N GLU A 137 -19.76 -31.49 15.00
CA GLU A 137 -20.41 -32.80 15.09
C GLU A 137 -20.76 -33.34 13.69
N TYR A 138 -20.33 -34.57 13.40
CA TYR A 138 -20.65 -35.31 12.18
C TYR A 138 -21.93 -36.12 12.40
N THR A 139 -22.92 -35.95 11.53
CA THR A 139 -24.21 -36.64 11.62
C THR A 139 -24.12 -38.08 11.13
N SER A 140 -23.17 -38.41 10.26
CA SER A 140 -22.91 -39.79 9.83
C SER A 140 -21.42 -40.14 9.66
N THR A 141 -21.11 -41.42 9.87
CA THR A 141 -19.79 -42.01 9.60
C THR A 141 -19.96 -43.17 8.63
N GLN A 142 -19.23 -43.15 7.53
CA GLN A 142 -19.27 -44.14 6.47
C GLN A 142 -17.90 -44.79 6.26
N GLY A 143 -17.92 -46.04 5.79
CA GLY A 143 -16.70 -46.73 5.37
C GLY A 143 -16.18 -46.20 4.04
N TRP A 144 -15.43 -47.05 3.32
CA TRP A 144 -14.96 -46.74 1.98
C TRP A 144 -16.10 -46.61 0.97
N VAL A 145 -16.23 -45.43 0.36
CA VAL A 145 -17.20 -45.13 -0.71
C VAL A 145 -16.49 -44.92 -2.03
N GLY A 146 -16.93 -45.65 -3.06
CA GLY A 146 -16.42 -45.54 -4.42
C GLY A 146 -17.52 -45.10 -5.38
N VAL A 147 -17.43 -43.87 -5.90
CA VAL A 147 -18.29 -43.37 -6.99
C VAL A 147 -17.58 -43.73 -8.29
N ASN A 148 -18.02 -44.79 -8.99
CA ASN A 148 -17.36 -45.22 -10.22
C ASN A 148 -18.29 -45.56 -11.39
N ALA A 149 -17.76 -45.43 -12.60
CA ALA A 149 -18.47 -45.76 -13.83
C ALA A 149 -18.58 -47.27 -14.16
N TRP A 150 -17.94 -48.16 -13.39
CA TRP A 150 -17.81 -49.60 -13.71
C TRP A 150 -18.51 -50.58 -12.75
N SER A 151 -18.69 -50.21 -11.48
CA SER A 151 -19.07 -51.17 -10.41
C SER A 151 -20.39 -50.85 -9.70
N TYR A 152 -20.87 -49.61 -9.76
CA TYR A 152 -22.10 -49.16 -9.08
C TYR A 152 -23.22 -48.75 -10.06
N PRO A 153 -23.90 -49.72 -10.72
CA PRO A 153 -25.02 -49.45 -11.63
C PRO A 153 -26.32 -48.99 -10.93
N SER A 154 -26.25 -48.64 -9.64
CA SER A 154 -27.37 -48.21 -8.80
C SER A 154 -27.31 -46.76 -8.34
N LEU A 155 -26.21 -46.03 -8.62
CA LEU A 155 -26.15 -44.60 -8.39
C LEU A 155 -27.00 -43.86 -9.44
N PRO A 156 -27.70 -42.78 -9.07
CA PRO A 156 -28.34 -41.92 -10.05
C PRO A 156 -27.28 -41.29 -10.97
N THR A 157 -27.67 -40.99 -12.20
CA THR A 157 -26.81 -40.28 -13.16
C THR A 157 -27.36 -38.90 -13.44
N ASP A 158 -26.48 -37.92 -13.61
CA ASP A 158 -26.88 -36.57 -14.06
C ASP A 158 -27.28 -36.55 -15.56
N GLU A 159 -27.61 -35.36 -16.07
CA GLU A 159 -28.00 -35.15 -17.47
C GLU A 159 -26.91 -35.52 -18.50
N ASN A 160 -25.65 -35.49 -18.08
CA ASN A 160 -24.48 -35.90 -18.88
C ASN A 160 -24.10 -37.39 -18.64
N GLY A 161 -24.91 -38.09 -17.83
CA GLY A 161 -24.77 -39.50 -17.51
C GLY A 161 -23.66 -39.81 -16.50
N TYR A 162 -23.11 -38.84 -15.77
CA TYR A 162 -22.13 -39.12 -14.72
C TYR A 162 -22.83 -39.73 -13.52
N PRO A 163 -22.40 -40.91 -13.01
CA PRO A 163 -22.93 -41.45 -11.76
C PRO A 163 -22.52 -40.51 -10.63
N TYR A 164 -23.48 -40.14 -9.78
CA TYR A 164 -23.23 -39.20 -8.69
C TYR A 164 -23.68 -39.69 -7.32
N TYR A 165 -23.03 -39.15 -6.29
CA TYR A 165 -23.35 -39.35 -4.88
C TYR A 165 -23.49 -38.00 -4.18
N THR A 166 -24.57 -37.78 -3.44
CA THR A 166 -24.85 -36.49 -2.76
C THR A 166 -24.59 -36.59 -1.27
N ILE A 167 -23.89 -35.58 -0.73
CA ILE A 167 -23.67 -35.33 0.70
C ILE A 167 -24.40 -34.03 1.04
N SER A 168 -25.40 -34.07 1.91
CA SER A 168 -26.20 -32.90 2.31
C SER A 168 -26.18 -32.66 3.83
N GLU A 169 -25.25 -33.31 4.53
CA GLU A 169 -25.07 -33.27 5.99
C GLU A 169 -23.64 -33.66 6.37
N ASN A 170 -23.19 -33.25 7.56
CA ASN A 170 -21.81 -33.44 8.02
C ASN A 170 -21.42 -34.92 8.08
N THR A 171 -20.50 -35.35 7.22
CA THR A 171 -20.21 -36.77 7.01
C THR A 171 -18.72 -37.07 7.09
N SER A 172 -18.36 -38.16 7.78
CA SER A 172 -16.99 -38.68 7.86
C SER A 172 -16.83 -39.98 7.06
N PHE A 173 -15.75 -40.12 6.31
CA PHE A 173 -15.44 -41.28 5.45
C PHE A 173 -14.08 -41.91 5.80
N ASP A 174 -14.04 -43.24 5.93
CA ASP A 174 -12.77 -44.00 5.96
C ASP A 174 -11.98 -43.88 4.65
N GLY A 175 -12.66 -43.60 3.54
CA GLY A 175 -12.03 -43.24 2.27
C GLY A 175 -13.07 -42.96 1.19
N LEU A 176 -12.73 -42.04 0.28
CA LEU A 176 -13.57 -41.59 -0.83
C LEU A 176 -12.80 -41.73 -2.14
N SER A 177 -13.35 -42.46 -3.11
CA SER A 177 -12.75 -42.65 -4.44
C SER A 177 -13.74 -42.26 -5.53
N VAL A 178 -13.35 -41.35 -6.41
CA VAL A 178 -14.21 -40.82 -7.48
C VAL A 178 -13.58 -41.12 -8.85
N GLN A 179 -14.15 -42.08 -9.57
CA GLN A 179 -13.56 -42.68 -10.78
C GLN A 179 -14.53 -42.55 -11.97
N GLY A 180 -14.46 -41.42 -12.68
CA GLY A 180 -15.39 -41.10 -13.78
C GLY A 180 -16.85 -40.84 -13.34
N GLY A 181 -17.02 -40.19 -12.19
CA GLY A 181 -18.31 -39.80 -11.61
C GLY A 181 -18.22 -38.52 -10.79
N LYS A 182 -19.31 -38.14 -10.10
CA LYS A 182 -19.42 -36.88 -9.35
C LYS A 182 -19.74 -37.10 -7.87
N VAL A 183 -19.16 -36.33 -6.97
CA VAL A 183 -19.69 -36.12 -5.61
C VAL A 183 -20.32 -34.73 -5.57
N VAL A 184 -21.57 -34.64 -5.12
CA VAL A 184 -22.26 -33.36 -4.91
C VAL A 184 -22.28 -33.07 -3.41
N ILE A 185 -21.78 -31.91 -3.00
CA ILE A 185 -21.97 -31.39 -1.65
C ILE A 185 -23.09 -30.35 -1.71
N ASP A 186 -24.27 -30.70 -1.19
CA ASP A 186 -25.46 -29.86 -1.20
C ASP A 186 -25.50 -28.98 0.06
N THR A 187 -25.11 -27.72 -0.09
CA THR A 187 -25.03 -26.70 0.95
C THR A 187 -26.26 -25.79 0.99
N THR A 188 -27.34 -26.17 0.30
CA THR A 188 -28.61 -25.39 0.24
C THR A 188 -29.21 -25.15 1.64
N ASN A 189 -28.94 -26.04 2.60
CA ASN A 189 -29.47 -25.96 3.97
C ASN A 189 -28.46 -25.42 5.00
N GLY A 190 -27.31 -24.91 4.55
CA GLY A 190 -26.20 -24.45 5.39
C GLY A 190 -24.86 -25.07 4.97
N PRO A 191 -23.75 -24.68 5.62
CA PRO A 191 -22.43 -25.24 5.33
C PRO A 191 -22.37 -26.74 5.65
N VAL A 192 -21.60 -27.49 4.86
CA VAL A 192 -21.46 -28.95 5.00
C VAL A 192 -19.99 -29.34 5.18
N TYR A 193 -19.71 -30.12 6.21
CA TYR A 193 -18.36 -30.57 6.56
C TYR A 193 -18.17 -32.05 6.20
N VAL A 194 -17.17 -32.32 5.36
CA VAL A 194 -16.88 -33.64 4.78
C VAL A 194 -15.48 -34.07 5.20
N LYS A 195 -15.39 -34.95 6.19
CA LYS A 195 -14.12 -35.52 6.65
C LYS A 195 -13.78 -36.78 5.87
N VAL A 196 -12.54 -36.88 5.38
CA VAL A 196 -12.08 -38.01 4.56
C VAL A 196 -10.67 -38.44 5.01
N ASN A 197 -10.51 -39.71 5.39
CA ASN A 197 -9.20 -40.24 5.81
C ASN A 197 -8.27 -40.56 4.62
N GLN A 198 -8.83 -40.93 3.47
CA GLN A 198 -8.10 -41.10 2.22
C GLN A 198 -8.96 -40.69 1.02
N LEU A 199 -8.49 -39.74 0.22
CA LEU A 199 -9.18 -39.21 -0.95
C LEU A 199 -8.45 -39.63 -2.23
N SER A 200 -9.19 -39.99 -3.28
CA SER A 200 -8.60 -40.40 -4.56
C SER A 200 -9.52 -40.11 -5.76
N PHE A 201 -8.92 -39.72 -6.89
CA PHE A 201 -9.64 -39.41 -8.13
C PHE A 201 -8.99 -40.11 -9.32
N SER A 202 -9.78 -40.52 -10.31
CA SER A 202 -9.25 -40.98 -11.59
C SER A 202 -10.25 -40.82 -12.74
N THR A 203 -9.72 -40.86 -13.97
CA THR A 203 -10.54 -40.95 -15.18
C THR A 203 -11.10 -42.36 -15.36
N SER A 204 -12.31 -42.45 -15.93
CA SER A 204 -12.94 -43.73 -16.26
C SER A 204 -13.98 -43.58 -17.37
N ASN A 205 -13.89 -44.37 -18.44
CA ASN A 205 -14.80 -44.28 -19.61
C ASN A 205 -14.93 -42.84 -20.17
N ASP A 206 -13.79 -42.17 -20.39
CA ASP A 206 -13.68 -40.77 -20.84
C ASP A 206 -14.34 -39.73 -19.91
N LYS A 207 -14.83 -40.16 -18.74
CA LYS A 207 -15.37 -39.30 -17.69
C LYS A 207 -14.31 -39.00 -16.64
N LYS A 208 -14.27 -37.75 -16.19
CA LYS A 208 -13.45 -37.29 -15.07
C LYS A 208 -14.15 -37.59 -13.74
N GLY A 209 -13.36 -37.73 -12.66
CA GLY A 209 -13.86 -37.75 -11.30
C GLY A 209 -13.82 -36.34 -10.72
N TYR A 210 -14.93 -35.85 -10.16
CA TYR A 210 -15.00 -34.49 -9.61
C TYR A 210 -15.89 -34.35 -8.38
N ILE A 211 -15.70 -33.26 -7.63
CA ILE A 211 -16.62 -32.79 -6.59
C ILE A 211 -17.27 -31.50 -7.10
N GLU A 212 -18.55 -31.30 -6.81
CA GLU A 212 -19.33 -30.10 -7.12
C GLU A 212 -20.01 -29.64 -5.83
N VAL A 213 -19.96 -28.35 -5.55
CA VAL A 213 -20.71 -27.73 -4.44
C VAL A 213 -21.99 -27.12 -5.03
N VAL A 214 -23.13 -27.34 -4.39
CA VAL A 214 -24.43 -26.81 -4.84
C VAL A 214 -25.13 -26.13 -3.68
N GLY A 215 -25.33 -24.82 -3.81
CA GLY A 215 -25.90 -23.95 -2.77
C GLY A 215 -25.03 -22.72 -2.54
N ASP A 216 -25.56 -21.77 -1.78
CA ASP A 216 -24.91 -20.46 -1.55
C ASP A 216 -23.98 -20.46 -0.31
N ASN A 217 -23.79 -21.60 0.37
CA ASN A 217 -22.95 -21.75 1.56
C ASN A 217 -21.67 -22.56 1.26
N PRO A 218 -20.57 -22.36 2.01
CA PRO A 218 -19.32 -23.11 1.81
C PRO A 218 -19.46 -24.61 2.10
N ALA A 219 -18.73 -25.40 1.33
CA ALA A 219 -18.41 -26.79 1.65
C ALA A 219 -16.99 -26.88 2.24
N TYR A 220 -16.82 -27.65 3.30
CA TYR A 220 -15.53 -27.89 3.94
C TYR A 220 -15.09 -29.33 3.73
N LEU A 221 -14.08 -29.55 2.90
CA LEU A 221 -13.46 -30.87 2.71
C LEU A 221 -12.26 -30.98 3.65
N ILE A 222 -12.24 -31.97 4.55
CA ILE A 222 -11.21 -32.12 5.58
C ILE A 222 -10.46 -33.44 5.32
N SER A 223 -9.23 -33.34 4.83
CA SER A 223 -8.36 -34.50 4.60
C SER A 223 -7.44 -34.72 5.79
N GLN A 224 -7.73 -35.76 6.60
CA GLN A 224 -6.93 -36.11 7.78
C GLN A 224 -6.26 -37.46 7.57
N ALA A 225 -4.93 -37.49 7.52
CA ALA A 225 -4.16 -38.72 7.33
C ALA A 225 -3.87 -39.45 8.66
N PRO A 226 -4.36 -40.69 8.88
CA PRO A 226 -3.92 -41.52 10.00
C PRO A 226 -2.62 -42.28 9.67
N GLY A 227 -1.48 -41.83 10.20
CA GLY A 227 -0.17 -42.54 10.08
C GLY A 227 0.70 -42.06 8.92
N GLU A 228 1.52 -42.95 8.33
CA GLU A 228 2.41 -42.67 7.18
C GLU A 228 1.67 -42.39 5.84
N ALA A 229 0.40 -41.99 5.91
CA ALA A 229 -0.45 -41.78 4.75
C ALA A 229 -0.20 -40.42 4.11
N MET A 230 0.39 -40.41 2.91
CA MET A 230 0.39 -39.24 2.04
C MET A 230 -1.06 -38.86 1.71
N VAL A 231 -1.43 -37.58 1.82
CA VAL A 231 -2.64 -37.02 1.16
C VAL A 231 -2.37 -36.92 -0.33
N ASN A 232 -2.25 -38.09 -0.95
CA ASN A 232 -1.92 -38.28 -2.35
C ASN A 232 -3.18 -38.06 -3.18
N VAL A 233 -3.48 -36.79 -3.52
CA VAL A 233 -4.21 -36.52 -4.76
C VAL A 233 -3.28 -36.98 -5.88
N VAL A 234 -3.55 -38.19 -6.36
CA VAL A 234 -2.89 -38.77 -7.52
C VAL A 234 -3.99 -38.97 -8.55
N ASP A 235 -4.19 -37.96 -9.37
CA ASP A 235 -4.70 -38.20 -10.71
C ASP A 235 -3.79 -39.26 -11.36
N THR A 236 -4.40 -40.23 -12.03
CA THR A 236 -3.72 -41.38 -12.66
C THR A 236 -3.97 -41.43 -14.18
N GLY A 237 -4.65 -40.41 -14.72
CA GLY A 237 -5.09 -40.35 -16.11
C GLY A 237 -4.91 -38.96 -16.72
N ASP A 238 -5.60 -38.73 -17.83
CA ASP A 238 -5.46 -37.59 -18.74
C ASP A 238 -6.48 -36.46 -18.51
N GLY A 239 -7.21 -36.47 -17.39
CA GLY A 239 -8.46 -35.74 -17.26
C GLY A 239 -8.65 -34.98 -15.96
N THR A 240 -9.03 -33.70 -16.11
CA THR A 240 -9.38 -32.75 -15.05
C THR A 240 -9.85 -33.37 -13.73
N PHE A 241 -8.99 -33.27 -12.71
CA PHE A 241 -9.45 -32.73 -11.44
C PHE A 241 -10.09 -31.36 -11.76
N ASP A 242 -11.32 -31.15 -11.32
CA ASP A 242 -12.10 -29.92 -11.48
C ASP A 242 -13.03 -29.91 -10.26
N PHE A 243 -12.98 -28.85 -9.45
CA PHE A 243 -13.99 -28.66 -8.43
C PHE A 243 -15.04 -27.71 -9.02
N GLY A 244 -16.25 -28.23 -9.23
CA GLY A 244 -17.30 -27.50 -9.94
C GLY A 244 -17.72 -26.21 -9.21
N THR A 245 -18.38 -25.31 -9.94
CA THR A 245 -18.79 -23.98 -9.47
C THR A 245 -19.39 -23.98 -8.06
N GLY A 246 -18.73 -23.33 -7.11
CA GLY A 246 -19.20 -23.12 -5.73
C GLY A 246 -18.05 -22.76 -4.77
N ASP A 247 -18.39 -22.46 -3.52
CA ASP A 247 -17.41 -22.16 -2.45
C ASP A 247 -16.95 -23.48 -1.79
N LEU A 248 -15.74 -23.94 -2.13
CA LEU A 248 -15.13 -25.15 -1.59
C LEU A 248 -13.82 -24.82 -0.87
N LYS A 249 -13.73 -25.20 0.40
CA LYS A 249 -12.57 -25.00 1.27
C LYS A 249 -11.97 -26.34 1.65
N TRP A 250 -10.75 -26.61 1.21
CA TRP A 250 -10.05 -27.86 1.43
C TRP A 250 -9.01 -27.72 2.55
N ILE A 251 -9.33 -28.26 3.71
CA ILE A 251 -8.47 -28.28 4.89
C ILE A 251 -7.66 -29.58 4.90
N ILE A 252 -6.34 -29.45 4.99
CA ILE A 252 -5.38 -30.54 4.98
C ILE A 252 -4.73 -30.63 6.37
N VAL A 253 -4.96 -31.76 7.04
CA VAL A 253 -4.53 -32.03 8.41
C VAL A 253 -3.55 -33.22 8.39
N PRO A 254 -2.23 -32.97 8.45
CA PRO A 254 -1.23 -34.03 8.37
C PRO A 254 -1.18 -34.87 9.66
N SER A 255 -0.63 -36.08 9.51
CA SER A 255 -0.37 -36.98 10.64
C SER A 255 0.73 -36.43 11.55
N GLN A 256 0.55 -36.53 12.87
CA GLN A 256 1.56 -36.15 13.87
C GLN A 256 2.78 -37.11 13.95
N TRP A 257 2.91 -38.07 13.02
CA TRP A 257 3.86 -39.17 13.12
C TRP A 257 4.62 -39.43 11.80
N GLY A 258 5.89 -38.97 11.73
CA GLY A 258 6.86 -39.39 10.71
C GLY A 258 7.56 -38.25 9.95
N ASP A 259 8.70 -38.55 9.31
CA ASP A 259 9.46 -37.68 8.39
C ASP A 259 8.73 -37.59 7.02
N SER A 260 7.50 -37.07 7.01
CA SER A 260 6.53 -37.32 5.93
C SER A 260 6.34 -36.10 5.01
N TRP A 261 6.77 -36.24 3.76
CA TRP A 261 6.48 -35.26 2.72
C TRP A 261 4.98 -35.27 2.38
N VAL A 262 4.36 -34.09 2.37
CA VAL A 262 3.00 -33.89 1.86
C VAL A 262 3.12 -33.39 0.43
N SER A 263 2.53 -34.11 -0.54
CA SER A 263 2.57 -33.74 -1.96
C SER A 263 1.17 -33.66 -2.53
N ILE A 264 0.80 -32.46 -2.97
CA ILE A 264 -0.48 -32.14 -3.63
C ILE A 264 -0.16 -32.07 -5.12
N GLY A 265 -0.37 -33.19 -5.81
CA GLY A 265 0.10 -33.38 -7.18
C GLY A 265 -0.99 -33.71 -8.18
N SER A 266 -0.61 -33.67 -9.45
CA SER A 266 -1.35 -34.26 -10.56
C SER A 266 -0.35 -34.91 -11.50
N THR A 267 -0.66 -36.07 -12.08
CA THR A 267 0.14 -36.62 -13.19
C THR A 267 -0.32 -36.08 -14.56
N SER A 268 -1.34 -35.22 -14.57
CA SER A 268 -1.98 -34.65 -15.75
C SER A 268 -1.85 -33.14 -15.77
N ALA A 269 -1.36 -32.59 -16.88
CA ALA A 269 -1.36 -31.15 -17.13
C ALA A 269 -2.78 -30.56 -17.37
N ASN A 270 -3.80 -31.42 -17.48
CA ASN A 270 -5.19 -31.01 -17.69
C ASN A 270 -6.00 -30.93 -16.38
N SER A 271 -5.37 -30.95 -15.20
CA SER A 271 -6.08 -31.12 -13.91
C SER A 271 -5.86 -29.94 -12.97
N MET A 272 -6.95 -29.40 -12.42
CA MET A 272 -7.00 -28.13 -11.69
C MET A 272 -7.85 -28.24 -10.43
N ILE A 273 -7.27 -27.92 -9.28
CA ILE A 273 -7.97 -27.79 -8.00
C ILE A 273 -8.72 -26.46 -8.00
N CYS A 274 -10.04 -26.43 -7.87
CA CYS A 274 -10.81 -25.18 -7.76
C CYS A 274 -11.35 -25.03 -6.32
N ALA A 275 -10.47 -24.72 -5.37
CA ALA A 275 -10.79 -24.62 -3.95
C ALA A 275 -9.74 -23.78 -3.23
N ASP A 276 -10.15 -23.11 -2.15
CA ASP A 276 -9.22 -22.53 -1.20
C ASP A 276 -8.57 -23.66 -0.40
N ILE A 277 -7.24 -23.72 -0.37
CA ILE A 277 -6.46 -24.78 0.28
C ILE A 277 -5.89 -24.25 1.59
N TYR A 278 -6.28 -24.86 2.71
CA TYR A 278 -5.76 -24.57 4.04
C TYR A 278 -4.88 -25.72 4.51
N TYR A 279 -3.59 -25.48 4.73
CA TYR A 279 -2.69 -26.46 5.35
C TYR A 279 -2.47 -26.11 6.83
N ASP A 280 -3.04 -26.93 7.72
CA ASP A 280 -2.98 -26.74 9.16
C ASP A 280 -2.13 -27.86 9.80
N GLY A 281 -0.82 -27.64 9.82
CA GLY A 281 0.15 -28.66 10.20
C GLY A 281 1.50 -28.13 10.63
N GLU A 282 2.07 -28.82 11.63
CA GLU A 282 3.45 -28.71 12.09
C GLU A 282 4.48 -29.02 10.97
N PRO A 283 5.76 -28.62 11.10
CA PRO A 283 6.67 -28.53 9.97
C PRO A 283 6.98 -29.89 9.33
N GLN A 284 6.39 -30.08 8.16
CA GLN A 284 6.62 -31.17 7.20
C GLN A 284 6.95 -30.55 5.85
N ASN A 285 7.74 -31.21 5.00
CA ASN A 285 8.00 -30.67 3.66
C ASN A 285 6.73 -30.76 2.81
N LEU A 286 6.19 -29.60 2.40
CA LEU A 286 5.01 -29.49 1.56
C LEU A 286 5.40 -29.22 0.10
N SER A 287 4.81 -29.96 -0.83
CA SER A 287 5.05 -29.81 -2.27
C SER A 287 3.74 -29.68 -3.06
N PHE A 288 3.61 -28.60 -3.83
CA PHE A 288 2.49 -28.36 -4.75
C PHE A 288 2.92 -28.59 -6.20
N ASN A 289 2.21 -29.45 -6.93
CA ASN A 289 2.51 -29.79 -8.32
C ASN A 289 1.26 -29.83 -9.22
N ALA A 290 0.05 -29.78 -8.65
CA ALA A 290 -1.21 -29.65 -9.39
C ALA A 290 -1.56 -28.17 -9.60
N PRO A 291 -2.01 -27.76 -10.81
CA PRO A 291 -2.71 -26.50 -11.01
C PRO A 291 -3.83 -26.24 -9.99
N THR A 292 -4.00 -24.98 -9.56
CA THR A 292 -4.99 -24.55 -8.58
C THR A 292 -5.66 -23.23 -9.00
N LYS A 293 -6.89 -23.02 -8.58
CA LYS A 293 -7.68 -21.79 -8.64
C LYS A 293 -8.40 -21.62 -7.30
N GLY A 294 -8.27 -20.46 -6.67
CA GLY A 294 -8.59 -20.26 -5.25
C GLY A 294 -7.32 -20.15 -4.40
N ASP A 295 -7.46 -19.65 -3.17
CA ASP A 295 -6.31 -19.18 -2.39
C ASP A 295 -5.60 -20.31 -1.65
N ILE A 296 -4.31 -20.13 -1.33
CA ILE A 296 -3.49 -21.14 -0.64
C ILE A 296 -2.95 -20.57 0.67
N VAL A 297 -3.46 -21.07 1.80
CA VAL A 297 -3.09 -20.64 3.16
C VAL A 297 -2.29 -21.74 3.87
N LEU A 298 -1.03 -21.46 4.22
CA LEU A 298 -0.07 -22.45 4.69
C LEU A 298 0.44 -22.15 6.10
N GLY A 299 0.41 -23.18 6.96
CA GLY A 299 1.01 -23.19 8.29
C GLY A 299 2.55 -23.20 8.30
N SER A 300 3.15 -23.77 9.34
CA SER A 300 4.59 -23.61 9.67
C SER A 300 5.57 -24.40 8.77
N ALA A 301 5.08 -25.12 7.78
CA ALA A 301 5.83 -26.01 6.90
C ALA A 301 6.84 -25.30 5.97
N PRO A 302 8.01 -25.91 5.69
CA PRO A 302 8.81 -25.58 4.50
C PRO A 302 8.04 -25.96 3.23
N VAL A 303 7.95 -25.03 2.27
CA VAL A 303 7.10 -25.19 1.06
C VAL A 303 7.93 -25.18 -0.22
N SER A 304 7.55 -26.05 -1.15
CA SER A 304 8.02 -26.04 -2.54
C SER A 304 6.85 -26.08 -3.54
N PHE A 305 6.88 -25.25 -4.57
CA PHE A 305 5.95 -25.31 -5.70
C PHE A 305 6.73 -25.79 -6.92
N GLY A 306 6.28 -26.89 -7.52
CA GLY A 306 6.97 -27.60 -8.58
C GLY A 306 6.89 -26.89 -9.93
N ASN A 307 7.75 -27.34 -10.84
CA ASN A 307 8.06 -26.62 -12.09
C ASN A 307 6.97 -26.67 -13.18
N THR A 308 5.82 -27.29 -12.86
CA THR A 308 4.58 -27.33 -13.66
C THR A 308 3.37 -26.77 -12.92
N PHE A 309 3.55 -26.28 -11.69
CA PHE A 309 2.46 -25.71 -10.88
C PHE A 309 1.94 -24.42 -11.52
N THR A 310 0.63 -24.20 -11.47
CA THR A 310 -0.01 -22.93 -11.89
C THR A 310 -1.09 -22.52 -10.90
N LEU A 311 -1.16 -21.25 -10.52
CA LEU A 311 -2.17 -20.73 -9.59
C LEU A 311 -2.94 -19.53 -10.17
N GLU A 312 -4.26 -19.52 -10.01
CA GLU A 312 -5.12 -18.34 -10.11
C GLU A 312 -5.75 -18.06 -8.74
N GLY A 313 -5.13 -17.18 -7.95
CA GLY A 313 -5.44 -16.95 -6.53
C GLY A 313 -4.17 -16.62 -5.73
N ASP A 314 -4.34 -16.26 -4.46
CA ASP A 314 -3.27 -15.73 -3.62
C ASP A 314 -2.55 -16.83 -2.81
N ILE A 315 -1.33 -16.55 -2.35
CA ILE A 315 -0.57 -17.45 -1.46
C ILE A 315 -0.23 -16.74 -0.15
N TYR A 316 -0.65 -17.32 0.97
CA TYR A 316 -0.37 -16.86 2.32
C TYR A 316 0.45 -17.92 3.07
N SER A 317 1.77 -17.71 3.23
CA SER A 317 2.70 -18.69 3.79
C SER A 317 3.36 -18.25 5.09
N TYR A 318 2.94 -18.83 6.22
CA TYR A 318 3.46 -18.53 7.56
C TYR A 318 4.56 -19.51 8.00
N GLY A 319 5.08 -20.32 7.07
CA GLY A 319 6.22 -21.21 7.26
C GLY A 319 7.51 -20.44 7.51
N THR A 320 8.28 -20.83 8.51
CA THR A 320 9.40 -20.00 8.99
C THR A 320 10.72 -20.20 8.25
N SER A 321 11.00 -21.37 7.65
CA SER A 321 12.35 -21.67 7.15
C SER A 321 12.54 -21.50 5.63
N LYS A 322 11.58 -21.91 4.80
CA LYS A 322 11.75 -21.94 3.33
C LYS A 322 10.45 -21.81 2.54
N PHE A 323 10.48 -20.95 1.53
CA PHE A 323 9.51 -20.81 0.45
C PHE A 323 10.23 -20.89 -0.91
N ASP A 324 9.92 -21.87 -1.75
CA ASP A 324 10.61 -22.12 -3.02
C ASP A 324 9.61 -22.35 -4.15
N PHE A 325 9.44 -21.35 -5.01
CA PHE A 325 8.40 -21.29 -6.02
C PHE A 325 8.98 -21.45 -7.43
N ASP A 326 8.69 -22.57 -8.10
CA ASP A 326 9.04 -22.82 -9.51
C ASP A 326 7.79 -22.86 -10.41
N GLY A 327 6.65 -22.36 -9.94
CA GLY A 327 5.38 -22.40 -10.67
C GLY A 327 5.14 -21.21 -11.61
N LYS A 328 3.88 -21.06 -12.03
CA LYS A 328 3.28 -19.79 -12.47
C LYS A 328 2.16 -19.39 -11.49
N ILE A 329 1.96 -18.11 -11.24
CA ILE A 329 0.88 -17.56 -10.41
C ILE A 329 0.35 -16.26 -11.03
N THR A 330 -0.97 -16.09 -10.95
CA THR A 330 -1.67 -14.82 -11.07
C THR A 330 -2.46 -14.60 -9.76
N GLY A 331 -2.00 -13.67 -8.94
CA GLY A 331 -2.40 -13.48 -7.54
C GLY A 331 -1.20 -13.04 -6.68
N ASP A 332 -1.47 -12.50 -5.51
CA ASP A 332 -0.49 -11.92 -4.60
C ASP A 332 0.14 -13.00 -3.69
N ILE A 333 1.34 -12.74 -3.17
CA ILE A 333 2.09 -13.66 -2.32
C ILE A 333 2.52 -12.96 -1.04
N VAL A 334 2.11 -13.48 0.12
CA VAL A 334 2.59 -13.09 1.45
C VAL A 334 3.38 -14.25 2.05
N THR A 335 4.61 -14.03 2.50
CA THR A 335 5.42 -15.08 3.14
C THR A 335 6.28 -14.60 4.32
N LYS A 336 6.30 -15.39 5.40
CA LYS A 336 7.16 -15.21 6.59
C LYS A 336 8.40 -16.13 6.60
N ALA A 337 8.78 -16.71 5.46
CA ALA A 337 9.91 -17.65 5.38
C ALA A 337 11.28 -16.93 5.41
N GLU A 338 12.20 -17.44 6.23
CA GLU A 338 13.61 -17.01 6.33
C GLU A 338 14.36 -17.08 4.99
N THR A 339 14.02 -18.04 4.13
CA THR A 339 14.61 -18.18 2.79
C THR A 339 13.51 -18.22 1.73
N VAL A 340 13.57 -17.28 0.79
CA VAL A 340 12.58 -17.12 -0.28
C VAL A 340 13.26 -17.26 -1.64
N ARG A 341 12.68 -18.08 -2.52
CA ARG A 341 13.25 -18.37 -3.84
C ARG A 341 12.16 -18.45 -4.89
N PHE A 342 12.38 -17.75 -6.00
CA PHE A 342 11.57 -17.76 -7.22
C PHE A 342 12.41 -18.31 -8.37
N ALA A 343 12.05 -19.50 -8.85
CA ALA A 343 12.83 -20.33 -9.75
C ALA A 343 12.24 -20.40 -11.18
N ASN A 344 13.12 -20.63 -12.16
CA ASN A 344 12.77 -20.90 -13.54
C ASN A 344 13.41 -22.21 -14.04
N SER A 345 13.06 -23.36 -13.45
CA SER A 345 13.49 -24.68 -13.95
C SER A 345 12.44 -25.39 -14.82
N GLY A 346 11.22 -24.83 -14.86
CA GLY A 346 10.04 -25.37 -15.54
C GLY A 346 9.78 -24.96 -16.99
N GLN A 347 8.56 -25.26 -17.45
CA GLN A 347 8.12 -25.09 -18.84
C GLN A 347 7.73 -23.64 -19.22
N TYR A 348 7.46 -22.78 -18.24
CA TYR A 348 6.99 -21.41 -18.47
C TYR A 348 8.18 -20.45 -18.60
N ALA A 349 8.43 -19.96 -19.82
CA ALA A 349 9.61 -19.15 -20.13
C ALA A 349 9.40 -17.64 -19.89
N ASP A 350 8.18 -17.14 -20.09
CA ASP A 350 7.99 -15.71 -20.39
C ASP A 350 7.40 -14.87 -19.24
N GLU A 351 6.55 -15.42 -18.37
CA GLU A 351 5.92 -14.75 -17.21
C GLU A 351 5.56 -15.78 -16.14
N ARG A 352 6.02 -15.61 -14.89
CA ARG A 352 5.82 -16.58 -13.79
C ARG A 352 5.11 -16.06 -12.56
N VAL A 353 5.37 -14.83 -12.13
CA VAL A 353 4.64 -14.22 -11.01
C VAL A 353 3.91 -12.99 -11.54
N THR A 354 2.62 -12.88 -11.29
CA THR A 354 1.80 -11.73 -11.67
C THR A 354 0.91 -11.34 -10.49
N GLY A 355 1.39 -10.39 -9.69
CA GLY A 355 0.86 -10.01 -8.38
C GLY A 355 1.97 -9.43 -7.51
N ASN A 356 1.60 -8.77 -6.41
CA ASN A 356 2.55 -8.26 -5.45
C ASN A 356 3.15 -9.39 -4.60
N VAL A 357 4.39 -9.23 -4.15
CA VAL A 357 5.07 -10.18 -3.27
C VAL A 357 5.59 -9.49 -2.02
N ASN A 358 5.18 -9.96 -0.86
CA ASN A 358 5.58 -9.45 0.45
C ASN A 358 6.29 -10.54 1.27
N ALA A 359 7.58 -10.34 1.55
CA ALA A 359 8.45 -11.30 2.24
C ALA A 359 9.05 -10.68 3.52
N ILE A 360 8.20 -10.56 4.54
CA ILE A 360 8.41 -9.76 5.76
C ILE A 360 9.39 -10.33 6.80
N ASN A 361 9.76 -11.61 6.70
CA ASN A 361 10.72 -12.27 7.59
C ASN A 361 11.82 -13.03 6.80
N ALA A 362 12.04 -12.66 5.54
CA ALA A 362 13.14 -13.18 4.76
C ALA A 362 14.50 -12.67 5.30
N THR A 363 15.51 -13.53 5.22
CA THR A 363 16.94 -13.20 5.35
C THR A 363 17.66 -13.31 4.00
N SER A 364 17.21 -14.24 3.15
CA SER A 364 17.64 -14.36 1.76
C SER A 364 16.48 -14.42 0.79
N TYR A 365 16.65 -13.74 -0.34
CA TYR A 365 15.68 -13.65 -1.43
C TYR A 365 16.39 -13.92 -2.77
N GLU A 366 15.93 -14.91 -3.53
CA GLU A 366 16.50 -15.28 -4.82
C GLU A 366 15.43 -15.23 -5.93
N VAL A 367 15.72 -14.55 -7.04
CA VAL A 367 14.83 -14.48 -8.22
C VAL A 367 15.59 -14.90 -9.47
N SER A 368 14.98 -15.81 -10.22
CA SER A 368 15.49 -16.29 -11.51
C SER A 368 14.41 -16.48 -12.58
N CYS A 369 13.25 -15.82 -12.40
CA CYS A 369 12.12 -15.83 -13.31
C CYS A 369 11.57 -14.42 -13.57
N HIS A 370 10.67 -14.27 -14.55
CA HIS A 370 9.95 -13.03 -14.76
C HIS A 370 8.82 -12.86 -13.71
N MET A 371 8.88 -11.75 -12.96
CA MET A 371 7.87 -11.29 -12.01
C MET A 371 7.28 -9.95 -12.48
N VAL A 372 5.97 -9.77 -12.32
CA VAL A 372 5.23 -8.54 -12.63
C VAL A 372 4.38 -8.18 -11.41
N GLY A 373 4.56 -6.98 -10.86
CA GLY A 373 4.01 -6.57 -9.57
C GLY A 373 5.11 -6.11 -8.61
N ASN A 374 4.70 -5.49 -7.50
CA ASN A 374 5.65 -4.89 -6.57
C ASN A 374 6.22 -5.94 -5.61
N THR A 375 7.49 -5.80 -5.22
CA THR A 375 8.16 -6.71 -4.28
C THR A 375 8.61 -5.95 -3.04
N VAL A 376 8.21 -6.42 -1.87
CA VAL A 376 8.59 -5.92 -0.55
C VAL A 376 9.29 -7.04 0.20
N THR A 377 10.47 -6.80 0.77
CA THR A 377 11.22 -7.85 1.49
C THR A 377 12.13 -7.33 2.59
N SER A 378 12.18 -8.07 3.70
CA SER A 378 13.08 -7.81 4.85
C SER A 378 14.49 -8.34 4.64
N ALA A 379 14.76 -9.05 3.53
CA ALA A 379 15.98 -9.82 3.32
C ALA A 379 17.27 -8.99 3.49
N GLU A 380 18.29 -9.62 4.07
CA GLU A 380 19.66 -9.09 4.12
C GLU A 380 20.39 -9.31 2.79
N THR A 381 19.92 -10.26 1.97
CA THR A 381 20.50 -10.56 0.65
C THR A 381 19.40 -10.75 -0.39
N PHE A 382 19.53 -10.10 -1.55
CA PHE A 382 18.59 -10.24 -2.67
C PHE A 382 19.37 -10.46 -3.97
N ASN A 383 19.24 -11.63 -4.58
CA ASN A 383 19.93 -11.96 -5.83
C ASN A 383 18.94 -12.08 -7.00
N ILE A 384 19.09 -11.28 -8.05
CA ILE A 384 18.34 -11.35 -9.31
C ILE A 384 19.26 -11.91 -10.40
N TYR A 385 19.04 -13.16 -10.84
CA TYR A 385 20.01 -13.88 -11.67
C TYR A 385 19.39 -14.87 -12.68
N GLY A 386 20.09 -15.10 -13.79
CA GLY A 386 19.68 -16.07 -14.82
C GLY A 386 19.03 -15.39 -16.02
N GLY A 387 19.32 -15.90 -17.23
CA GLY A 387 18.96 -15.20 -18.47
C GLY A 387 17.44 -15.09 -18.68
N GLY A 388 16.95 -13.87 -18.89
CA GLY A 388 15.53 -13.57 -19.07
C GLY A 388 14.78 -13.24 -17.77
N THR A 389 15.51 -13.06 -16.66
CA THR A 389 14.91 -12.67 -15.37
C THR A 389 14.62 -11.17 -15.38
N ASN A 390 13.34 -10.81 -15.40
CA ASN A 390 12.87 -9.43 -15.21
C ASN A 390 12.05 -9.33 -13.92
N ILE A 391 12.09 -8.19 -13.24
CA ILE A 391 11.09 -7.79 -12.25
C ILE A 391 10.46 -6.48 -12.73
N GLU A 392 9.19 -6.50 -13.12
CA GLU A 392 8.43 -5.34 -13.58
C GLU A 392 7.57 -4.79 -12.44
N GLY A 393 8.01 -3.70 -11.82
CA GLY A 393 7.43 -3.14 -10.59
C GLY A 393 8.49 -2.61 -9.63
N THR A 394 8.05 -1.93 -8.55
CA THR A 394 8.95 -1.40 -7.52
C THR A 394 9.43 -2.51 -6.59
N VAL A 395 10.73 -2.55 -6.33
CA VAL A 395 11.39 -3.44 -5.37
C VAL A 395 11.85 -2.63 -4.15
N TYR A 396 11.21 -2.90 -3.02
CA TYR A 396 11.55 -2.33 -1.71
C TYR A 396 12.27 -3.39 -0.85
N ALA A 397 13.60 -3.29 -0.78
CA ALA A 397 14.47 -4.21 -0.08
C ALA A 397 15.54 -3.45 0.74
N PRO A 398 15.17 -2.51 1.62
CA PRO A 398 16.08 -1.52 2.20
C PRO A 398 17.22 -2.10 3.06
N LYS A 399 17.05 -3.34 3.54
CA LYS A 399 18.04 -4.10 4.32
C LYS A 399 18.94 -4.98 3.45
N ALA A 400 18.62 -5.14 2.17
CA ALA A 400 19.26 -6.10 1.28
C ALA A 400 20.52 -5.56 0.61
N ASP A 401 21.61 -6.32 0.70
CA ASP A 401 22.68 -6.27 -0.29
C ASP A 401 22.16 -6.94 -1.58
N VAL A 402 21.78 -6.11 -2.56
CA VAL A 402 21.18 -6.52 -3.83
C VAL A 402 22.26 -6.84 -4.86
N LYS A 403 22.09 -7.95 -5.57
CA LYS A 403 22.98 -8.37 -6.67
C LYS A 403 22.17 -8.64 -7.92
N ILE A 404 22.50 -7.94 -9.01
CA ILE A 404 21.81 -8.07 -10.29
C ILE A 404 22.77 -8.64 -11.33
N GLY A 405 22.37 -9.77 -11.92
CA GLY A 405 23.10 -10.46 -12.98
C GLY A 405 24.23 -11.37 -12.50
N THR A 406 24.76 -12.16 -13.44
CA THR A 406 25.94 -13.03 -13.26
C THR A 406 26.73 -13.09 -14.57
N THR A 407 27.91 -13.72 -14.54
CA THR A 407 28.70 -14.01 -15.76
C THR A 407 28.03 -14.97 -16.75
N SER A 408 26.84 -15.50 -16.46
CA SER A 408 26.11 -16.47 -17.27
C SER A 408 24.62 -16.16 -17.49
N GLY A 409 24.15 -14.97 -17.14
CA GLY A 409 22.75 -14.59 -17.37
C GLY A 409 22.35 -13.26 -16.75
N ASN A 410 21.48 -12.55 -17.46
CA ASN A 410 21.09 -11.15 -17.19
C ASN A 410 19.84 -11.11 -16.31
N GLY A 411 19.95 -10.44 -15.16
CA GLY A 411 18.81 -10.00 -14.37
C GLY A 411 18.52 -8.52 -14.67
N ILE A 412 17.25 -8.16 -14.76
CA ILE A 412 16.81 -6.78 -15.00
C ILE A 412 15.73 -6.42 -13.98
N ASN A 413 15.87 -5.29 -13.30
CA ASN A 413 14.76 -4.62 -12.63
C ASN A 413 14.18 -3.56 -13.57
N ARG A 414 12.87 -3.51 -13.72
CA ARG A 414 12.10 -2.57 -14.54
C ARG A 414 11.14 -1.82 -13.62
N GLY A 415 11.66 -0.80 -12.95
CA GLY A 415 10.96 -0.09 -11.90
C GLY A 415 11.93 0.63 -10.97
N GLN A 416 11.47 0.91 -9.76
CA GLN A 416 12.29 1.49 -8.69
C GLN A 416 12.97 0.39 -7.89
N LEU A 417 14.23 0.63 -7.50
CA LEU A 417 14.96 -0.25 -6.59
C LEU A 417 15.45 0.51 -5.35
N ILE A 418 14.95 0.11 -4.18
CA ILE A 418 15.37 0.63 -2.87
C ILE A 418 16.14 -0.49 -2.15
N CYS A 419 17.41 -0.25 -1.78
CA CYS A 419 18.33 -1.30 -1.31
C CYS A 419 19.39 -0.81 -0.32
N ASN A 420 19.96 -1.73 0.49
CA ASN A 420 21.11 -1.39 1.34
C ASN A 420 22.36 -1.12 0.50
N SER A 421 22.69 -2.02 -0.41
CA SER A 421 23.75 -1.83 -1.40
C SER A 421 23.38 -2.53 -2.71
N LEU A 422 24.02 -2.13 -3.81
CA LEU A 422 23.76 -2.69 -5.14
C LEU A 422 25.05 -3.05 -5.87
N ASP A 423 25.25 -4.34 -6.17
CA ASP A 423 26.28 -4.83 -7.08
C ASP A 423 25.64 -5.27 -8.42
N ILE A 424 26.14 -4.76 -9.55
CA ILE A 424 25.67 -5.12 -10.90
C ILE A 424 26.79 -5.86 -11.67
N TYR A 425 26.45 -7.05 -12.17
CA TYR A 425 27.34 -7.96 -12.89
C TYR A 425 26.79 -8.34 -14.27
N GLY A 426 27.68 -8.72 -15.20
CA GLY A 426 27.30 -9.18 -16.54
C GLY A 426 26.65 -8.07 -17.35
N GLU A 427 25.47 -8.34 -17.94
CA GLU A 427 24.61 -7.35 -18.62
C GLU A 427 23.39 -7.00 -17.75
N GLY A 428 23.58 -6.90 -16.43
CA GLY A 428 22.52 -6.56 -15.47
C GLY A 428 22.06 -5.10 -15.57
N ALA A 429 20.77 -4.84 -15.28
CA ALA A 429 20.19 -3.51 -15.48
C ALA A 429 19.10 -3.11 -14.48
N VAL A 430 18.91 -1.80 -14.28
CA VAL A 430 17.75 -1.18 -13.62
C VAL A 430 17.16 -0.15 -14.58
N ILE A 431 15.88 -0.28 -14.96
CA ILE A 431 15.28 0.51 -16.05
C ILE A 431 14.00 1.20 -15.57
N TRP A 432 14.07 2.51 -15.38
CA TRP A 432 12.91 3.35 -15.02
C TRP A 432 12.04 3.66 -16.25
N GLY A 433 10.71 3.58 -16.09
CA GLY A 433 9.74 4.09 -17.07
C GLY A 433 9.33 3.15 -18.23
N HIS A 434 9.70 1.87 -18.22
CA HIS A 434 9.29 0.92 -19.27
C HIS A 434 8.14 0.00 -18.83
N ALA A 435 6.90 0.42 -19.14
CA ALA A 435 5.61 -0.25 -18.91
C ALA A 435 5.12 -0.35 -17.44
N GLY A 436 3.79 -0.29 -17.27
CA GLY A 436 3.11 -0.69 -16.03
C GLY A 436 3.35 0.14 -14.76
N ASN A 437 3.04 1.45 -14.77
CA ASN A 437 3.09 2.25 -13.53
C ASN A 437 1.89 1.92 -12.61
N THR A 438 1.99 0.80 -11.88
CA THR A 438 1.17 0.49 -10.70
C THR A 438 2.05 0.61 -9.46
N THR A 439 1.93 1.75 -8.77
CA THR A 439 2.48 1.91 -7.42
C THR A 439 2.04 0.75 -6.53
N PRO A 440 2.90 0.25 -5.61
CA PRO A 440 2.49 -0.74 -4.63
C PRO A 440 1.31 -0.20 -3.82
N ASP A 441 0.17 -0.89 -3.91
CA ASP A 441 -0.91 -0.70 -2.95
C ASP A 441 -0.57 -1.56 -1.72
N VAL A 442 0.10 -0.94 -0.75
CA VAL A 442 0.41 -1.60 0.52
C VAL A 442 -0.58 -1.07 1.54
N THR A 443 -1.68 -1.80 1.71
CA THR A 443 -2.54 -1.65 2.88
C THR A 443 -1.71 -1.95 4.13
N PRO A 444 -1.45 -0.97 5.02
CA PRO A 444 -0.77 -1.27 6.26
C PRO A 444 -1.76 -1.93 7.21
N VAL A 445 -1.51 -3.17 7.57
CA VAL A 445 -2.27 -3.88 8.61
C VAL A 445 -1.36 -4.00 9.85
N PRO A 446 -1.88 -3.91 11.10
CA PRO A 446 -1.05 -3.47 12.22
C PRO A 446 0.00 -4.50 12.66
N SER A 447 1.22 -4.01 12.87
CA SER A 447 2.25 -4.74 13.62
C SER A 447 1.94 -4.68 15.12
N GLU A 448 2.06 -5.83 15.80
CA GLU A 448 2.04 -5.88 17.25
C GLU A 448 3.34 -5.27 17.82
N GLU A 449 3.22 -4.31 18.74
CA GLU A 449 4.38 -3.72 19.40
C GLU A 449 5.14 -4.76 20.25
N PRO A 450 6.48 -4.74 20.26
CA PRO A 450 7.26 -5.63 21.11
C PRO A 450 7.05 -5.29 22.59
N THR A 451 6.70 -6.29 23.40
CA THR A 451 6.44 -6.16 24.84
C THR A 451 7.51 -5.32 25.57
N PRO A 452 7.18 -4.11 26.07
CA PRO A 452 8.16 -3.28 26.75
C PRO A 452 8.53 -3.85 28.13
N GLU A 453 9.79 -3.65 28.55
CA GLU A 453 10.16 -3.76 29.96
C GLU A 453 9.28 -2.82 30.81
N PRO A 454 8.94 -3.19 32.06
CA PRO A 454 7.86 -2.57 32.82
C PRO A 454 8.10 -1.08 33.06
N THR A 455 7.45 -0.29 32.19
CA THR A 455 7.39 1.17 32.23
C THR A 455 5.99 1.55 32.74
N GLU A 456 5.89 2.67 33.46
CA GLU A 456 4.74 3.00 34.31
C GLU A 456 3.39 3.02 33.55
N GLU A 457 2.30 2.59 34.21
CA GLU A 457 0.98 2.42 33.60
C GLU A 457 0.55 3.64 32.76
N PRO A 458 0.17 3.46 31.48
CA PRO A 458 -0.35 4.56 30.68
C PRO A 458 -1.66 5.03 31.31
N THR A 459 -1.78 6.35 31.51
CA THR A 459 -3.05 6.96 31.89
C THR A 459 -4.06 6.70 30.76
N PRO A 460 -5.24 6.12 31.03
CA PRO A 460 -6.18 5.75 29.97
C PRO A 460 -6.58 6.94 29.12
N ALA A 461 -6.63 6.74 27.80
CA ALA A 461 -7.02 7.78 26.85
C ALA A 461 -8.42 8.34 27.18
N PRO A 462 -8.61 9.67 27.17
CA PRO A 462 -9.90 10.27 27.48
C PRO A 462 -10.90 9.98 26.35
N THR A 463 -11.85 9.09 26.59
CA THR A 463 -13.02 8.94 25.73
C THR A 463 -13.81 10.25 25.73
N VAL A 464 -14.05 10.86 24.57
CA VAL A 464 -14.89 12.07 24.46
C VAL A 464 -16.33 11.69 24.83
N THR A 465 -16.78 12.05 26.03
CA THR A 465 -18.10 11.63 26.52
C THR A 465 -19.20 12.38 25.75
N PRO A 466 -20.31 11.71 25.36
CA PRO A 466 -21.45 12.40 24.78
C PRO A 466 -21.99 13.49 25.71
N GLY A 467 -21.82 14.76 25.33
CA GLY A 467 -22.20 15.94 26.11
C GLY A 467 -21.04 16.81 26.62
N GLU A 468 -19.78 16.41 26.41
CA GLU A 468 -18.61 17.25 26.68
C GLU A 468 -18.27 18.15 25.48
N GLU A 469 -17.84 19.38 25.78
CA GLU A 469 -17.48 20.41 24.80
C GLU A 469 -16.06 20.17 24.26
N VAL A 470 -15.91 20.30 22.94
CA VAL A 470 -14.68 19.96 22.21
C VAL A 470 -13.83 21.21 22.00
N GLU A 471 -12.65 21.26 22.64
CA GLU A 471 -11.72 22.39 22.51
C GLU A 471 -10.68 22.10 21.43
N LEU A 472 -10.73 22.81 20.31
CA LEU A 472 -9.82 22.60 19.17
C LEU A 472 -8.71 23.65 19.03
N GLN A 473 -8.53 24.53 20.02
CA GLN A 473 -7.43 25.50 20.00
C GLN A 473 -6.06 24.81 20.06
N GLY A 474 -5.08 25.38 19.34
CA GLY A 474 -3.69 24.91 19.34
C GLY A 474 -3.41 23.71 18.42
N LEU A 475 -4.28 23.40 17.45
CA LEU A 475 -4.01 22.35 16.47
C LEU A 475 -2.89 22.77 15.49
N GLY A 476 -1.75 22.08 15.57
CA GLY A 476 -0.56 22.37 14.75
C GLY A 476 -0.76 22.18 13.25
N TYR A 477 -1.56 21.21 12.83
CA TYR A 477 -1.78 20.92 11.39
C TYR A 477 -3.23 21.14 10.99
N ALA A 478 -3.44 21.74 9.83
CA ALA A 478 -4.74 21.74 9.19
C ALA A 478 -4.54 21.85 7.69
N TYR A 479 -5.30 21.05 6.95
CA TYR A 479 -5.40 21.17 5.51
C TYR A 479 -6.87 21.39 5.18
N ILE A 480 -7.18 22.51 4.53
CA ILE A 480 -8.50 22.74 3.94
C ILE A 480 -8.40 22.43 2.45
N PHE A 481 -9.44 21.79 1.92
CA PHE A 481 -9.51 21.34 0.55
C PHE A 481 -9.06 22.40 -0.48
N GLY A 482 -8.26 21.97 -1.45
CA GLY A 482 -8.22 22.51 -2.80
C GLY A 482 -9.16 21.75 -3.74
N TYR A 483 -9.13 22.08 -5.03
CA TYR A 483 -9.32 21.09 -6.10
C TYR A 483 -8.05 20.25 -6.24
N GLU A 484 -8.16 19.11 -6.92
CA GLU A 484 -6.98 18.32 -7.31
C GLU A 484 -5.96 19.19 -8.05
N PRO A 485 -4.68 19.23 -7.63
CA PRO A 485 -3.70 20.08 -8.30
C PRO A 485 -3.48 19.67 -9.76
N ALA A 486 -3.57 20.64 -10.66
CA ALA A 486 -3.37 20.41 -12.09
C ALA A 486 -1.88 20.39 -12.41
N ILE A 487 -1.37 19.25 -12.90
CA ILE A 487 0.03 19.12 -13.32
C ILE A 487 0.19 19.74 -14.71
N GLN A 488 0.90 20.87 -14.79
CA GLN A 488 1.14 21.59 -16.04
C GLN A 488 2.64 21.75 -16.33
N ARG A 489 3.00 21.75 -17.61
CA ARG A 489 4.37 22.03 -18.06
C ARG A 489 4.47 23.50 -18.45
N VAL A 490 5.11 24.30 -17.60
CA VAL A 490 5.42 25.71 -17.85
C VAL A 490 6.78 25.80 -18.56
N ASP A 491 6.82 26.48 -19.70
CA ASP A 491 8.08 26.74 -20.40
C ASP A 491 8.93 27.75 -19.62
N VAL A 492 10.21 27.41 -19.41
CA VAL A 492 11.18 28.28 -18.73
C VAL A 492 11.85 29.14 -19.80
N THR A 493 11.73 30.47 -19.69
CA THR A 493 12.34 31.42 -20.61
C THR A 493 13.57 32.11 -20.03
N ASP A 494 14.53 32.45 -20.88
CA ASP A 494 15.64 33.36 -20.53
C ASP A 494 15.17 34.83 -20.41
N GLU A 495 16.08 35.73 -20.00
CA GLU A 495 15.81 37.19 -19.88
C GLU A 495 15.45 37.86 -21.22
N GLU A 496 15.67 37.17 -22.34
CA GLU A 496 15.39 37.64 -23.71
C GLU A 496 14.05 37.09 -24.24
N GLY A 497 13.38 36.22 -23.47
CA GLY A 497 12.07 35.63 -23.77
C GLY A 497 12.11 34.33 -24.59
N ASN A 498 13.28 33.73 -24.79
CA ASN A 498 13.41 32.46 -25.51
C ASN A 498 13.19 31.29 -24.54
N VAL A 499 12.43 30.27 -24.96
CA VAL A 499 12.24 29.05 -24.17
C VAL A 499 13.53 28.24 -24.13
N VAL A 500 14.12 28.12 -22.93
CA VAL A 500 15.36 27.38 -22.64
C VAL A 500 15.12 26.04 -21.92
N GLY A 501 13.90 25.80 -21.44
CA GLY A 501 13.51 24.55 -20.77
C GLY A 501 12.01 24.46 -20.52
N GLY A 502 11.60 23.47 -19.73
CA GLY A 502 10.23 23.39 -19.20
C GLY A 502 10.23 22.76 -17.82
N LYS A 503 9.47 23.36 -16.89
CA LYS A 503 9.27 22.92 -15.51
C LYS A 503 7.86 22.34 -15.39
N TRP A 504 7.72 21.18 -14.76
CA TRP A 504 6.41 20.73 -14.31
C TRP A 504 6.06 21.41 -12.99
N VAL A 505 4.86 21.98 -12.91
CA VAL A 505 4.31 22.63 -11.72
C VAL A 505 2.95 22.02 -11.39
N ALA A 506 2.67 21.87 -10.11
CA ALA A 506 1.35 21.51 -9.61
C ALA A 506 0.60 22.81 -9.29
N GLU A 507 -0.38 23.19 -10.12
CA GLU A 507 -1.24 24.34 -9.83
C GLU A 507 -2.31 23.94 -8.82
N VAL A 508 -2.20 24.44 -7.59
CA VAL A 508 -3.22 24.26 -6.56
C VAL A 508 -4.30 25.33 -6.75
N LYS A 509 -5.57 24.91 -6.77
CA LYS A 509 -6.72 25.83 -6.77
C LYS A 509 -7.50 25.66 -5.49
N MET A 510 -7.58 26.70 -4.68
CA MET A 510 -8.35 26.69 -3.42
C MET A 510 -9.83 27.04 -3.65
N ALA A 511 -10.15 27.68 -4.77
CA ALA A 511 -11.47 28.11 -5.19
C ALA A 511 -12.21 28.91 -4.10
N PRO A 512 -11.71 30.11 -3.71
CA PRO A 512 -12.17 30.84 -2.54
C PRO A 512 -13.68 31.13 -2.52
N ASP A 513 -14.26 31.44 -3.69
CA ASP A 513 -15.68 31.81 -3.82
C ASP A 513 -16.62 30.62 -4.07
N ASP A 514 -16.09 29.41 -4.27
CA ASP A 514 -16.90 28.22 -4.47
C ASP A 514 -17.57 27.78 -3.15
N ALA A 515 -18.73 27.13 -3.29
CA ALA A 515 -19.50 26.62 -2.16
C ALA A 515 -18.73 25.51 -1.41
N VAL A 516 -18.70 25.58 -0.08
CA VAL A 516 -18.34 24.41 0.74
C VAL A 516 -19.54 23.45 0.82
N THR A 517 -19.28 22.15 0.84
CA THR A 517 -20.33 21.12 0.85
C THR A 517 -20.47 20.42 2.20
N ARG A 518 -21.61 19.78 2.45
CA ARG A 518 -21.96 19.15 3.74
C ARG A 518 -20.96 18.07 4.14
N GLU A 519 -20.58 17.24 3.18
CA GLU A 519 -19.57 16.19 3.30
C GLU A 519 -18.18 16.75 3.62
N GLN A 520 -17.78 17.87 3.00
CA GLN A 520 -16.55 18.59 3.31
C GLN A 520 -16.55 19.13 4.75
N VAL A 521 -17.64 19.75 5.19
CA VAL A 521 -17.79 20.27 6.56
C VAL A 521 -17.74 19.12 7.57
N ALA A 522 -18.45 18.02 7.32
CA ALA A 522 -18.52 16.87 8.20
C ALA A 522 -17.16 16.17 8.38
N ALA A 523 -16.44 15.94 7.27
CA ALA A 523 -15.10 15.36 7.31
C ALA A 523 -14.12 16.28 8.06
N MET A 524 -14.15 17.59 7.83
CA MET A 524 -13.22 18.53 8.49
C MET A 524 -13.46 18.67 9.99
N ILE A 525 -14.71 18.66 10.46
CA ILE A 525 -15.02 18.66 11.89
C ILE A 525 -14.41 17.41 12.55
N THR A 526 -14.65 16.24 11.98
CA THR A 526 -14.16 14.96 12.54
C THR A 526 -12.64 14.87 12.51
N ARG A 527 -11.98 15.32 11.43
CA ARG A 527 -10.51 15.37 11.32
C ARG A 527 -9.85 16.22 12.40
N MET A 528 -10.44 17.36 12.79
CA MET A 528 -9.92 18.17 13.90
C MET A 528 -10.05 17.44 15.25
N VAL A 529 -11.16 16.71 15.45
CA VAL A 529 -11.38 15.90 16.67
C VAL A 529 -10.36 14.76 16.73
N ASP A 530 -10.15 14.06 15.62
CA ASP A 530 -9.15 12.98 15.50
C ASP A 530 -7.74 13.48 15.84
N GLN A 531 -7.35 14.63 15.31
CA GLN A 531 -6.05 15.23 15.58
C GLN A 531 -5.87 15.66 17.05
N LYS A 532 -6.94 16.16 17.70
CA LYS A 532 -6.88 16.64 19.10
C LYS A 532 -6.93 15.49 20.11
N TYR A 533 -7.68 14.43 19.82
CA TYR A 533 -8.06 13.38 20.78
C TYR A 533 -7.63 11.96 20.39
N GLY A 534 -7.03 11.74 19.22
CA GLY A 534 -6.60 10.42 18.75
C GLY A 534 -7.77 9.48 18.39
N THR A 535 -8.92 10.03 17.99
CA THR A 535 -10.14 9.24 17.75
C THR A 535 -10.20 8.53 16.40
N THR A 536 -9.07 8.42 15.68
CA THR A 536 -8.98 7.91 14.30
C THR A 536 -9.67 6.56 14.11
N ASP A 537 -9.48 5.65 15.08
CA ASP A 537 -9.97 4.28 15.05
C ASP A 537 -11.38 4.15 15.67
N THR A 538 -11.99 5.28 16.07
CA THR A 538 -13.34 5.31 16.62
C THR A 538 -14.36 5.12 15.50
N VAL A 539 -15.11 4.03 15.61
CA VAL A 539 -16.24 3.70 14.74
C VAL A 539 -17.48 4.44 15.20
N TYR A 540 -18.11 5.18 14.29
CA TYR A 540 -19.41 5.82 14.52
C TYR A 540 -20.49 5.04 13.74
N PRO A 541 -21.61 4.66 14.36
CA PRO A 541 -22.62 3.83 13.71
C PRO A 541 -23.32 4.59 12.59
N VAL A 542 -23.38 3.98 11.40
CA VAL A 542 -24.17 4.47 10.27
C VAL A 542 -25.66 4.34 10.60
N THR A 543 -26.40 5.45 10.55
CA THR A 543 -27.85 5.49 10.82
C THR A 543 -28.66 5.47 9.52
N ASP A 544 -29.92 5.01 9.58
CA ASP A 544 -30.80 4.85 8.40
C ASP A 544 -30.84 6.06 7.45
N ASN A 545 -30.77 7.28 8.00
CA ASN A 545 -30.82 8.52 7.20
C ASN A 545 -29.51 8.88 6.47
N ILE A 546 -28.38 8.23 6.80
CA ILE A 546 -27.08 8.37 6.13
C ILE A 546 -26.61 7.08 5.42
N ALA A 547 -27.28 5.94 5.61
CA ALA A 547 -26.89 4.63 5.05
C ALA A 547 -26.68 4.61 3.52
N LYS A 548 -27.30 5.52 2.76
CA LYS A 548 -27.06 5.66 1.31
C LYS A 548 -25.64 6.16 0.94
N HIS A 549 -24.84 6.55 1.93
CA HIS A 549 -23.47 7.05 1.79
C HIS A 549 -22.43 6.08 2.36
N GLU A 550 -22.81 4.86 2.77
CA GLU A 550 -21.91 3.79 3.22
C GLU A 550 -20.79 3.55 2.19
N GLY A 551 -19.56 3.31 2.67
CA GLY A 551 -18.39 3.15 1.79
C GLY A 551 -17.86 4.43 1.12
N THR A 552 -18.32 5.64 1.50
CA THR A 552 -17.79 6.90 0.96
C THR A 552 -16.79 7.58 1.91
N TRP A 553 -15.82 8.31 1.37
CA TRP A 553 -14.74 8.99 2.12
C TRP A 553 -15.18 9.96 3.23
N TYR A 554 -16.46 10.31 3.29
CA TYR A 554 -17.06 11.25 4.24
C TYR A 554 -18.08 10.61 5.19
N VAL A 555 -18.40 9.30 5.04
CA VAL A 555 -19.47 8.64 5.81
C VAL A 555 -19.22 8.71 7.31
N ARG A 556 -17.98 8.51 7.75
CA ARG A 556 -17.58 8.60 9.16
C ARG A 556 -17.82 9.99 9.75
N GLY A 557 -17.64 11.05 8.95
CA GLY A 557 -17.96 12.42 9.36
C GLY A 557 -19.45 12.67 9.49
N LEU A 558 -20.28 12.08 8.61
CA LEU A 558 -21.73 12.12 8.74
C LEU A 558 -22.21 11.29 9.95
N ALA A 559 -21.62 10.12 10.20
CA ALA A 559 -21.93 9.26 11.34
C ALA A 559 -21.54 9.91 12.68
N TYR A 560 -20.41 10.61 12.75
CA TYR A 560 -20.03 11.43 13.90
C TYR A 560 -21.10 12.49 14.21
N LEU A 561 -21.48 13.29 13.19
CA LEU A 561 -22.50 14.33 13.36
C LEU A 561 -23.90 13.76 13.64
N ALA A 562 -24.23 12.58 13.11
CA ALA A 562 -25.45 11.84 13.45
C ALA A 562 -25.45 11.42 14.92
N GLN A 563 -24.35 10.84 15.43
CA GLN A 563 -24.19 10.49 16.85
C GLN A 563 -24.31 11.71 17.78
N LYS A 564 -23.83 12.88 17.33
CA LYS A 564 -23.98 14.16 18.06
C LYS A 564 -25.41 14.74 17.99
N GLY A 565 -26.31 14.18 17.17
CA GLY A 565 -27.70 14.64 17.01
C GLY A 565 -27.91 15.74 15.95
N ALA A 566 -26.91 16.03 15.12
CA ALA A 566 -27.01 17.09 14.09
C ALA A 566 -28.07 16.79 13.02
N PHE A 567 -28.41 15.52 12.81
CA PHE A 567 -29.38 15.03 11.82
C PHE A 567 -30.67 14.46 12.44
N ASP A 568 -30.94 14.75 13.72
CA ASP A 568 -32.17 14.32 14.38
C ASP A 568 -33.41 14.86 13.65
N GLY A 569 -34.36 13.97 13.36
CA GLY A 569 -35.59 14.30 12.63
C GLY A 569 -35.41 14.53 11.12
N VAL A 570 -34.25 14.20 10.54
CA VAL A 570 -34.00 14.23 9.10
C VAL A 570 -34.17 12.83 8.51
N ASP A 571 -35.12 12.65 7.58
CA ASP A 571 -35.43 11.35 6.94
C ASP A 571 -34.28 10.83 6.06
N SER A 572 -33.57 11.71 5.36
CA SER A 572 -32.37 11.38 4.59
C SER A 572 -31.46 12.60 4.50
N VAL A 573 -30.17 12.42 4.76
CA VAL A 573 -29.15 13.48 4.64
C VAL A 573 -28.70 13.55 3.19
N GLU A 574 -28.81 14.73 2.58
CA GLU A 574 -28.26 14.98 1.24
C GLU A 574 -26.82 15.50 1.31
N ILE A 575 -26.08 15.42 0.20
CA ILE A 575 -24.73 16.00 0.04
C ILE A 575 -24.79 17.32 -0.74
N GLY A 576 -23.65 17.99 -0.91
CA GLY A 576 -23.53 19.24 -1.67
C GLY A 576 -23.62 20.50 -0.82
N ALA A 577 -23.79 21.65 -1.48
CA ALA A 577 -23.63 22.98 -0.89
C ALA A 577 -24.49 23.23 0.37
N VAL A 578 -23.88 23.85 1.39
CA VAL A 578 -24.52 24.18 2.68
C VAL A 578 -24.62 25.68 2.92
N THR A 579 -25.63 26.09 3.69
CA THR A 579 -25.80 27.50 4.07
C THR A 579 -24.99 27.86 5.32
N ARG A 580 -24.72 29.14 5.53
CA ARG A 580 -24.03 29.65 6.73
C ARG A 580 -24.73 29.25 8.03
N GLY A 581 -26.08 29.27 8.05
CA GLY A 581 -26.87 28.81 9.19
C GLY A 581 -26.79 27.30 9.41
N GLU A 582 -26.72 26.50 8.35
CA GLU A 582 -26.50 25.07 8.46
C GLU A 582 -25.09 24.74 8.97
N VAL A 583 -24.04 25.41 8.49
CA VAL A 583 -22.67 25.25 9.01
C VAL A 583 -22.61 25.61 10.50
N ALA A 584 -23.30 26.68 10.93
CA ALA A 584 -23.41 27.01 12.36
C ALA A 584 -24.05 25.87 13.18
N LYS A 585 -25.10 25.22 12.66
CA LYS A 585 -25.71 24.03 13.28
C LYS A 585 -24.70 22.86 13.35
N LEU A 586 -24.08 22.48 12.23
CA LEU A 586 -23.16 21.34 12.18
C LEU A 586 -21.95 21.55 13.12
N LEU A 587 -21.40 22.77 13.17
CA LEU A 587 -20.32 23.13 14.08
C LEU A 587 -20.73 23.08 15.56
N ALA A 588 -21.90 23.65 15.90
CA ALA A 588 -22.40 23.64 17.27
C ALA A 588 -22.65 22.23 17.81
N TYR A 589 -23.23 21.34 17.00
CA TYR A 589 -23.42 19.94 17.36
C TYR A 589 -22.10 19.15 17.41
N GLY A 590 -21.27 19.28 16.37
CA GLY A 590 -20.00 18.56 16.29
C GLY A 590 -19.09 18.84 17.49
N LEU A 591 -18.98 20.11 17.88
CA LEU A 591 -18.13 20.53 19.00
C LEU A 591 -18.85 20.54 20.36
N GLY A 592 -20.12 20.16 20.44
CA GLY A 592 -20.88 20.12 21.69
C GLY A 592 -21.02 21.50 22.36
N LEU A 593 -21.15 22.57 21.57
CA LEU A 593 -21.11 23.95 22.07
C LEU A 593 -22.34 24.31 22.90
N THR A 594 -22.13 24.92 24.08
CA THR A 594 -23.21 25.12 25.07
C THR A 594 -23.53 26.58 25.40
N LYS A 595 -22.69 27.55 24.99
CA LYS A 595 -22.96 28.98 25.25
C LYS A 595 -24.27 29.46 24.60
N THR A 596 -24.94 30.35 25.31
CA THR A 596 -26.13 31.08 24.86
C THR A 596 -25.83 32.58 24.86
N GLY A 597 -25.57 33.14 23.68
CA GLY A 597 -25.47 34.59 23.47
C GLY A 597 -26.78 35.19 22.97
N GLU A 598 -26.83 36.52 22.93
CA GLU A 598 -27.79 37.27 22.10
C GLU A 598 -26.99 38.01 21.00
N THR A 599 -27.56 38.17 19.81
CA THR A 599 -26.92 38.90 18.70
C THR A 599 -27.84 40.00 18.18
N GLU A 600 -27.26 41.05 17.61
CA GLU A 600 -27.98 42.16 16.97
C GLU A 600 -28.45 41.81 15.53
N PHE A 601 -28.34 40.54 15.12
CA PHE A 601 -28.70 40.07 13.78
C PHE A 601 -30.22 40.02 13.59
N THR A 602 -30.72 40.88 12.70
CA THR A 602 -32.16 41.07 12.47
C THR A 602 -32.77 40.00 11.57
N ASP A 603 -31.95 39.35 10.75
CA ASP A 603 -32.34 38.37 9.73
C ASP A 603 -32.42 36.92 10.24
N ILE A 604 -31.95 36.66 11.47
CA ILE A 604 -32.06 35.34 12.11
C ILE A 604 -33.32 35.19 12.98
N ALA A 605 -34.13 36.25 13.15
CA ALA A 605 -35.22 36.29 14.12
C ALA A 605 -36.24 35.13 14.00
N ASP A 606 -36.60 34.77 12.76
CA ASP A 606 -37.50 33.66 12.42
C ASP A 606 -36.74 32.44 11.84
N SER A 607 -35.40 32.44 11.89
CA SER A 607 -34.58 31.36 11.33
C SER A 607 -34.52 30.15 12.25
N GLN A 608 -34.69 28.94 11.69
CA GLN A 608 -34.47 27.69 12.40
C GLN A 608 -33.03 27.51 12.92
N TYR A 609 -32.07 28.28 12.37
CA TYR A 609 -30.67 28.23 12.76
C TYR A 609 -30.31 29.20 13.89
N LYS A 610 -31.26 30.05 14.34
CA LYS A 610 -31.03 31.18 15.24
C LYS A 610 -30.14 30.84 16.44
N SER A 611 -30.52 29.84 17.23
CA SER A 611 -29.79 29.50 18.46
C SER A 611 -28.37 29.01 18.18
N TYR A 612 -28.15 28.23 17.11
CA TYR A 612 -26.81 27.77 16.74
C TYR A 612 -25.93 28.93 16.27
N ILE A 613 -26.51 29.89 15.54
CA ILE A 613 -25.83 31.12 15.11
C ILE A 613 -25.43 31.96 16.33
N GLU A 614 -26.36 32.20 17.26
CA GLU A 614 -26.08 32.90 18.52
C GLU A 614 -24.96 32.22 19.31
N THR A 615 -24.96 30.88 19.40
CA THR A 615 -23.89 30.09 20.02
C THR A 615 -22.54 30.30 19.30
N VAL A 616 -22.40 29.99 18.01
CA VAL A 616 -21.08 30.06 17.32
C VAL A 616 -20.51 31.48 17.25
N VAL A 617 -21.35 32.50 17.35
CA VAL A 617 -20.96 33.92 17.43
C VAL A 617 -20.46 34.28 18.82
N ASP A 618 -21.09 33.78 19.90
CA ASP A 618 -20.62 33.96 21.29
C ASP A 618 -19.33 33.17 21.61
N TYR A 619 -19.01 32.16 20.79
CA TYR A 619 -17.68 31.54 20.74
C TYR A 619 -16.64 32.33 19.93
N GLY A 620 -17.08 33.31 19.11
CA GLY A 620 -16.21 34.01 18.16
C GLY A 620 -15.82 33.17 16.93
N TYR A 621 -16.45 32.01 16.72
CA TYR A 621 -16.13 31.12 15.60
C TYR A 621 -16.70 31.62 14.26
N MET A 622 -17.87 32.26 14.27
CA MET A 622 -18.45 32.91 13.10
C MET A 622 -18.86 34.35 13.40
N SER A 623 -18.90 35.18 12.35
CA SER A 623 -19.36 36.57 12.40
C SER A 623 -20.45 36.82 11.34
N GLY A 624 -21.22 37.89 11.54
CA GLY A 624 -22.17 38.38 10.55
C GLY A 624 -21.48 39.03 9.35
N THR A 625 -22.19 39.17 8.23
CA THR A 625 -21.72 39.93 7.06
C THR A 625 -21.89 41.43 7.22
N SER A 626 -22.66 41.86 8.24
CA SER A 626 -22.59 43.19 8.84
C SER A 626 -22.94 43.12 10.33
N ASP A 627 -22.82 44.24 11.03
CA ASP A 627 -23.18 44.38 12.46
C ASP A 627 -24.62 43.90 12.79
N THR A 628 -25.53 43.84 11.80
CA THR A 628 -26.96 43.51 12.00
C THR A 628 -27.50 42.46 11.02
N THR A 629 -26.63 41.76 10.28
CA THR A 629 -27.02 40.72 9.29
C THR A 629 -26.06 39.54 9.30
N PHE A 630 -26.58 38.31 9.34
CA PHE A 630 -25.78 37.08 9.32
C PHE A 630 -25.83 36.30 8.00
N GLU A 631 -26.90 36.43 7.22
CA GLU A 631 -27.25 35.68 6.02
C GLU A 631 -27.36 34.15 6.23
N PRO A 632 -28.28 33.67 7.09
CA PRO A 632 -28.36 32.26 7.49
C PRO A 632 -28.67 31.31 6.32
N ASP A 633 -29.41 31.77 5.31
CA ASP A 633 -29.82 30.98 4.15
C ASP A 633 -28.89 31.13 2.94
N ARG A 634 -27.84 31.96 3.03
CA ARG A 634 -26.83 32.07 1.96
C ARG A 634 -25.88 30.89 2.03
N VAL A 635 -25.57 30.31 0.88
CA VAL A 635 -24.51 29.31 0.70
C VAL A 635 -23.16 29.88 1.17
N MET A 636 -22.45 29.11 1.99
CA MET A 636 -21.16 29.50 2.55
C MET A 636 -20.02 29.20 1.56
N THR A 637 -19.11 30.15 1.36
CA THR A 637 -17.94 29.93 0.48
C THR A 637 -16.78 29.25 1.22
N ARG A 638 -15.85 28.66 0.47
CA ARG A 638 -14.63 28.05 1.02
C ARG A 638 -13.76 29.07 1.75
N ALA A 639 -13.65 30.31 1.24
CA ALA A 639 -12.98 31.41 1.93
C ALA A 639 -13.59 31.72 3.32
N GLU A 640 -14.93 31.77 3.42
CA GLU A 640 -15.61 31.94 4.70
C GLU A 640 -15.39 30.74 5.63
N PHE A 641 -15.35 29.53 5.08
CA PHE A 641 -15.07 28.31 5.84
C PHE A 641 -13.65 28.32 6.41
N CYS A 642 -12.64 28.73 5.63
CA CYS A 642 -11.26 28.91 6.12
C CYS A 642 -11.18 29.93 7.28
N GLN A 643 -11.93 31.03 7.20
CA GLN A 643 -11.97 32.01 8.28
C GLN A 643 -12.60 31.43 9.55
N MET A 644 -13.77 30.79 9.44
CA MET A 644 -14.43 30.12 10.56
C MET A 644 -13.51 29.07 11.20
N PHE A 645 -12.87 28.26 10.36
CA PHE A 645 -11.95 27.22 10.78
C PHE A 645 -10.78 27.79 11.60
N ASN A 646 -10.11 28.84 11.11
CA ASN A 646 -9.04 29.51 11.86
C ASN A 646 -9.51 30.05 13.22
N ASN A 647 -10.76 30.53 13.32
CA ASN A 647 -11.32 31.01 14.58
C ASN A 647 -11.51 29.85 15.58
N VAL A 648 -12.00 28.69 15.10
CA VAL A 648 -12.20 27.48 15.92
C VAL A 648 -10.89 26.96 16.50
N ILE A 649 -9.84 26.90 15.67
CA ILE A 649 -8.55 26.32 16.08
C ILE A 649 -7.51 27.34 16.61
N GLY A 650 -7.88 28.62 16.70
CA GLY A 650 -7.08 29.68 17.35
C GLY A 650 -5.98 30.31 16.47
N ARG A 651 -6.10 30.27 15.14
CA ARG A 651 -5.06 30.74 14.20
C ARG A 651 -5.15 32.21 13.76
N THR A 652 -6.14 32.97 14.24
CA THR A 652 -6.37 34.36 13.80
C THR A 652 -5.12 35.23 13.90
N ASP A 653 -4.39 35.08 14.99
CA ASP A 653 -3.27 35.95 15.37
C ASP A 653 -1.90 35.37 14.93
N MET A 654 -1.89 34.19 14.30
CA MET A 654 -0.66 33.54 13.84
C MET A 654 -0.08 34.24 12.60
N GLY A 655 1.24 34.22 12.48
CA GLY A 655 1.96 34.80 11.35
C GLY A 655 1.92 33.93 10.09
N LEU A 656 2.27 34.52 8.95
CA LEU A 656 2.57 33.81 7.70
C LEU A 656 4.07 33.81 7.45
N VAL A 657 4.82 33.24 8.40
CA VAL A 657 6.28 33.22 8.39
C VAL A 657 6.74 31.82 8.78
N ALA A 658 7.61 31.22 7.96
CA ALA A 658 8.18 29.92 8.18
C ALA A 658 9.34 29.92 9.20
N GLN A 659 9.75 28.74 9.66
CA GLN A 659 10.82 28.57 10.65
C GLN A 659 12.18 29.17 10.24
N ASP A 660 12.47 29.23 8.94
CA ASP A 660 13.66 29.86 8.35
C ASP A 660 13.56 31.40 8.23
N GLY A 661 12.39 31.98 8.53
CA GLY A 661 12.06 33.39 8.36
C GLY A 661 11.46 33.75 7.00
N THR A 662 11.21 32.79 6.11
CA THR A 662 10.56 33.01 4.81
C THR A 662 9.10 33.42 5.00
N THR A 663 8.68 34.52 4.35
CA THR A 663 7.26 34.91 4.30
C THR A 663 6.48 33.93 3.41
N VAL A 664 5.38 33.39 3.93
CA VAL A 664 4.52 32.47 3.20
C VAL A 664 3.56 33.25 2.30
N THR A 665 3.51 32.86 1.01
CA THR A 665 2.70 33.48 -0.04
C THR A 665 1.92 32.41 -0.81
N PRO A 666 0.91 32.77 -1.63
CA PRO A 666 0.23 31.83 -2.51
C PRO A 666 1.19 31.11 -3.46
N GLU A 667 2.17 31.84 -4.02
CA GLU A 667 3.21 31.29 -4.91
C GLU A 667 4.05 30.22 -4.22
N LEU A 668 4.43 30.41 -2.95
CA LEU A 668 5.20 29.40 -2.18
C LEU A 668 4.42 28.08 -2.04
N TYR A 669 3.09 28.14 -1.95
CA TYR A 669 2.22 26.96 -1.92
C TYR A 669 1.71 26.53 -3.31
N SER A 670 2.20 27.15 -4.39
CA SER A 670 1.73 26.96 -5.77
C SER A 670 0.22 27.15 -5.94
N ILE A 671 -0.40 27.99 -5.10
CA ILE A 671 -1.82 28.34 -5.17
C ILE A 671 -2.00 29.47 -6.16
N VAL A 672 -2.82 29.24 -7.19
CA VAL A 672 -2.93 30.14 -8.36
C VAL A 672 -4.19 31.03 -8.39
N ASP A 673 -5.06 30.93 -7.37
CA ASP A 673 -6.40 31.52 -7.40
C ASP A 673 -6.82 32.28 -6.12
N ILE A 674 -5.88 32.60 -5.23
CA ILE A 674 -6.14 33.41 -4.02
C ILE A 674 -5.35 34.73 -3.93
N ASP A 675 -4.41 34.98 -4.84
CA ASP A 675 -3.60 36.22 -4.87
C ASP A 675 -4.50 37.47 -4.99
N GLY A 676 -4.41 38.36 -4.02
CA GLY A 676 -5.24 39.56 -3.92
C GLY A 676 -6.70 39.32 -3.52
N HIS A 677 -7.06 38.10 -3.12
CA HIS A 677 -8.39 37.79 -2.59
C HIS A 677 -8.50 38.25 -1.12
N TRP A 678 -9.70 38.67 -0.68
CA TRP A 678 -9.89 39.20 0.67
C TRP A 678 -9.58 38.18 1.78
N ALA A 679 -9.63 36.89 1.47
CA ALA A 679 -9.36 35.78 2.39
C ALA A 679 -7.97 35.15 2.21
N GLU A 680 -7.08 35.71 1.38
CA GLU A 680 -5.74 35.16 1.09
C GLU A 680 -5.02 34.70 2.38
N ASP A 681 -4.83 35.62 3.33
CA ASP A 681 -4.23 35.34 4.64
C ASP A 681 -4.94 34.21 5.38
N ALA A 682 -6.28 34.22 5.39
CA ALA A 682 -7.07 33.22 6.11
C ALA A 682 -6.94 31.83 5.47
N MET A 683 -6.92 31.74 4.14
CA MET A 683 -6.75 30.47 3.43
C MET A 683 -5.33 29.94 3.59
N LEU A 684 -4.30 30.79 3.54
CA LEU A 684 -2.92 30.42 3.84
C LEU A 684 -2.78 29.89 5.27
N LYS A 685 -3.26 30.63 6.29
CA LYS A 685 -3.25 30.19 7.71
C LYS A 685 -3.98 28.87 7.92
N ALA A 686 -5.12 28.69 7.27
CA ALA A 686 -5.96 27.51 7.45
C ALA A 686 -5.40 26.25 6.76
N THR A 687 -4.56 26.41 5.73
CA THR A 687 -3.85 25.30 5.08
C THR A 687 -2.43 25.06 5.60
N SER A 688 -1.90 25.94 6.45
CA SER A 688 -0.52 25.86 6.98
C SER A 688 -0.36 24.77 8.04
N ALA A 689 0.86 24.26 8.17
CA ALA A 689 1.33 23.54 9.36
C ALA A 689 2.11 24.52 10.25
N TYR A 690 1.84 24.54 11.55
CA TYR A 690 2.46 25.42 12.52
C TYR A 690 3.14 24.62 13.63
N ASP A 691 4.28 25.11 14.09
CA ASP A 691 4.98 24.61 15.27
C ASP A 691 4.49 25.27 16.58
N ASP A 692 5.00 24.79 17.71
CA ASP A 692 4.69 25.31 19.05
C ASP A 692 5.10 26.78 19.25
N ASN A 693 5.93 27.35 18.37
CA ASN A 693 6.34 28.76 18.41
C ASN A 693 5.43 29.65 17.57
N GLY A 694 4.46 29.07 16.84
CA GLY A 694 3.58 29.76 15.91
C GLY A 694 4.24 30.14 14.59
N LEU A 695 5.34 29.49 14.23
CA LEU A 695 5.99 29.58 12.93
C LEU A 695 5.51 28.45 12.02
N ILE A 696 5.52 28.69 10.71
CA ILE A 696 5.09 27.70 9.74
C ILE A 696 6.20 26.68 9.49
N ASP A 697 5.89 25.42 9.72
CA ASP A 697 6.71 24.30 9.27
C ASP A 697 6.34 24.01 7.80
N THR A 698 7.22 24.45 6.88
CA THR A 698 7.03 24.21 5.45
C THR A 698 7.21 22.75 5.06
N GLU A 699 8.03 21.98 5.78
CA GLU A 699 8.26 20.56 5.49
C GLU A 699 7.03 19.74 5.87
N THR A 700 6.53 19.92 7.10
CA THR A 700 5.29 19.29 7.55
C THR A 700 4.07 19.78 6.77
N ARG A 701 4.07 21.03 6.28
CA ARG A 701 3.05 21.51 5.33
C ARG A 701 3.10 20.75 4.00
N ILE A 702 4.29 20.54 3.44
CA ILE A 702 4.51 19.88 2.13
C ILE A 702 4.23 18.39 2.21
N ALA A 703 4.72 17.70 3.25
CA ALA A 703 4.40 16.30 3.54
C ALA A 703 2.88 16.04 3.63
N ASN A 704 2.11 17.09 3.98
CA ASN A 704 0.66 17.04 4.13
C ASN A 704 -0.10 17.82 3.03
N ILE A 705 0.49 18.07 1.85
CA ILE A 705 -0.14 18.87 0.76
C ILE A 705 -1.44 18.25 0.21
N ARG A 706 -1.54 16.93 0.18
CA ARG A 706 -2.80 16.20 0.39
C ARG A 706 -2.50 15.27 1.56
N ASN A 707 -2.98 15.62 2.74
CA ASN A 707 -2.60 14.91 3.96
C ASN A 707 -3.02 13.43 3.86
N VAL A 708 -2.29 12.54 4.54
CA VAL A 708 -2.62 11.13 4.76
C VAL A 708 -4.05 10.97 5.37
N LEU A 709 -4.66 12.05 5.86
CA LEU A 709 -6.11 12.19 6.14
C LEU A 709 -7.07 11.93 4.96
N ASP A 710 -6.62 12.03 3.70
CA ASP A 710 -7.37 11.60 2.51
C ASP A 710 -7.02 10.15 2.11
N LYS A 711 -5.92 9.55 2.61
CA LYS A 711 -5.65 8.09 2.58
C LYS A 711 -6.46 7.33 3.64
N TYR A 712 -7.56 7.90 4.14
CA TYR A 712 -8.52 7.19 4.98
C TYR A 712 -9.47 6.35 4.13
N ASP A 713 -8.91 5.43 3.34
CA ASP A 713 -9.67 4.32 2.77
C ASP A 713 -10.27 3.44 3.89
N SER A 714 -9.75 3.55 5.12
CA SER A 714 -10.40 3.07 6.35
C SER A 714 -11.77 3.67 6.65
N GLN A 715 -12.19 4.74 5.98
CA GLN A 715 -13.57 5.25 6.04
C GLN A 715 -14.49 4.62 4.98
N THR A 716 -13.96 3.76 4.09
CA THR A 716 -14.76 2.97 3.15
C THR A 716 -15.17 1.60 3.71
N TRP A 717 -14.61 1.19 4.85
CA TRP A 717 -14.91 -0.07 5.55
C TRP A 717 -16.02 0.07 6.62
N TYR A 718 -16.80 1.16 6.58
CA TYR A 718 -17.87 1.48 7.55
C TYR A 718 -19.16 2.01 6.90
#